data_AF-A0A850GR54-F1
#
_entry.id   AF-A0A850GR54-F1
#
_cell.length_a   1.000
_cell.length_b   1.000
_cell.length_c   1.000
_cell.angle_alpha   90.00
_cell.angle_beta   90.00
_cell.angle_gamma   90.00
#
_symmetry.space_group_name_H-M   'P 1'
#
loop_
_entity.id
_entity.type
_entity.pdbx_description
1 polymer ?
#
loop_
_entity_poly.entity_id
_entity_poly.type
_entity_poly.pdbx_seq_one_letter_code
_entity_poly.pdbx_strand_id
1 'polypeptide(L)'
;MGRARPPPPPRRAPRRRARVAVLIGEHGWLHVPDGPWLDSTRSAWSACPRPPAGSAPRPTRRLEVELRLTRAPITRPADLWVLRERALEQVEALVRTVPESVVAQLRFATIQDPRGGDPIVVLRARRSAAGPPALDLDAEAYVPAPQIQDLYLPVGAAVDPPFRPSKLRELLLDGPDADSVVWLAPQGEGGRRGRAFTRESLAEDAFAPLGEWVDYLVSANADALVPWVRSAEFDFDPFVSIGIEWAEGSAPPRPAAPEPGPRKRAAHRGPLRPPRSSRRPSTTRPPRTRPLPKATPPKTARSRSPQTPRRSAIEARLAALEAEFCGLDLPLDDPARVPRWAELGELQAALQRTREAGLCWSRALWETPPPDGPTPAAIARRWAEREAQLQGFPSPAQMLGIVDVIPEDLDEQMIRGLAAAVLALAASGEQLEGEQLAALQRFFASHGERLDLRALWLSRSALARMAGDDRLALFQTRDQIMATLREGVGLARNIPAFVRTYGSDGDAGDLGRLADALGSVRDDYLLATRTRRRSTIESTFPDARTDAYVRLLFAWGLARLGRPQAARDELEAARKLLGPRAADPSEPAADPVHHAAFLAFEARILQALDGVAPGAPMSAAPDGPIAARERLEQDNLGRYKYDSLVEISRILDPHHGVNAVDRWVESRPASSPSPASRCSTIPSASPGSSTTCSRSCPAGTPRARPRRCTTCSSTSTPCPSPWPRRASRPRSR
;
A
#
# COMPACT_ATOMS: atom_id res chain seq x y z
N MET A 1 -68.78 45.97 13.96
CA MET A 1 -68.24 44.90 14.83
C MET A 1 -66.73 45.07 14.89
N GLY A 2 -66.22 45.54 16.03
CA GLY A 2 -64.86 46.05 16.19
C GLY A 2 -63.80 44.95 16.33
N ARG A 3 -62.69 45.10 15.59
CA ARG A 3 -61.53 44.22 15.67
C ARG A 3 -60.71 44.54 16.92
N ALA A 4 -60.51 43.54 17.78
CA ALA A 4 -59.68 43.62 18.97
C ALA A 4 -58.20 43.79 18.62
N ARG A 5 -57.50 44.69 19.32
CA ARG A 5 -56.04 44.88 19.23
C ARG A 5 -55.31 43.75 19.97
N PRO A 6 -54.17 43.25 19.46
CA PRO A 6 -53.35 42.28 20.16
C PRO A 6 -52.63 42.89 21.38
N PRO A 7 -52.36 42.10 22.44
CA PRO A 7 -51.70 42.58 23.64
C PRO A 7 -50.21 42.87 23.41
N PRO A 8 -49.60 43.80 24.19
CA PRO A 8 -48.19 44.13 24.08
C PRO A 8 -47.28 43.00 24.61
N PRO A 9 -46.05 42.86 24.07
CA PRO A 9 -45.12 41.82 24.49
C PRO A 9 -44.60 42.01 25.92
N PRO A 10 -44.24 40.93 26.62
CA PRO A 10 -43.80 40.97 28.01
C PRO A 10 -42.45 41.70 28.16
N ARG A 11 -42.37 42.56 29.19
CA ARG A 11 -41.14 43.27 29.60
C ARG A 11 -40.09 42.25 30.08
N ARG A 12 -38.93 42.20 29.41
CA ARG A 12 -37.76 41.41 29.82
C ARG A 12 -37.20 41.92 31.15
N ALA A 13 -37.01 41.02 32.11
CA ALA A 13 -36.30 41.29 33.36
C ALA A 13 -34.80 41.60 33.11
N PRO A 14 -34.16 42.44 33.94
CA PRO A 14 -32.75 42.79 33.78
C PRO A 14 -31.87 41.56 34.03
N ARG A 15 -31.06 41.19 33.01
CA ARG A 15 -30.05 40.13 33.12
C ARG A 15 -29.03 40.50 34.19
N ARG A 16 -28.88 39.66 35.23
CA ARG A 16 -27.74 39.70 36.16
C ARG A 16 -26.45 39.52 35.35
N ARG A 17 -25.53 40.50 35.44
CA ARG A 17 -24.20 40.43 34.80
C ARG A 17 -23.40 39.28 35.43
N ALA A 18 -23.01 38.31 34.61
CA ALA A 18 -22.11 37.24 35.03
C ALA A 18 -20.70 37.82 35.19
N ARG A 19 -20.13 37.75 36.39
CA ARG A 19 -18.73 38.11 36.64
C ARG A 19 -17.86 36.93 36.24
N VAL A 20 -16.93 37.15 35.32
CA VAL A 20 -15.92 36.14 34.96
C VAL A 20 -14.72 36.31 35.90
N ALA A 21 -14.29 35.23 36.55
CA ALA A 21 -13.07 35.19 37.35
C ALA A 21 -12.08 34.24 36.66
N VAL A 22 -10.81 34.67 36.55
CA VAL A 22 -9.75 33.88 35.93
C VAL A 22 -8.75 33.48 37.01
N LEU A 23 -8.40 32.20 37.06
CA LEU A 23 -7.40 31.65 37.97
C LEU A 23 -6.01 31.79 37.34
N ILE A 24 -5.09 32.51 38.00
CA ILE A 24 -3.69 32.62 37.56
C ILE A 24 -2.81 31.98 38.62
N GLY A 25 -2.50 30.69 38.42
CA GLY A 25 -1.54 29.94 39.25
C GLY A 25 -1.90 29.88 40.74
N GLU A 26 -0.88 29.63 41.57
CA GLU A 26 -1.01 29.39 43.02
C GLU A 26 -1.32 30.65 43.86
N HIS A 27 -1.51 31.82 43.23
CA HIS A 27 -1.55 33.11 43.94
C HIS A 27 -2.94 33.79 43.99
N GLY A 28 -4.01 33.03 43.79
CA GLY A 28 -5.39 33.46 44.08
C GLY A 28 -6.14 34.11 42.91
N TRP A 29 -7.44 34.33 43.13
CA TRP A 29 -8.37 34.80 42.11
C TRP A 29 -8.23 36.31 41.89
N LEU A 30 -8.04 36.72 40.64
CA LEU A 30 -7.99 38.12 40.25
C LEU A 30 -9.24 38.46 39.44
N HIS A 31 -10.03 39.42 39.95
CA HIS A 31 -11.23 39.88 39.27
C HIS A 31 -10.86 40.88 38.18
N VAL A 32 -11.10 40.51 36.93
CA VAL A 32 -10.90 41.40 35.78
C VAL A 32 -12.20 42.19 35.54
N PRO A 33 -12.13 43.53 35.40
CA PRO A 33 -13.32 44.33 35.12
C PRO A 33 -13.90 44.00 33.73
N ASP A 34 -15.24 44.06 33.60
CA ASP A 34 -15.94 43.85 32.33
C ASP A 34 -15.53 44.93 31.31
N GLY A 35 -14.61 44.60 30.41
CA GLY A 35 -14.23 45.38 29.25
C GLY A 35 -14.73 44.75 27.94
N PRO A 36 -14.72 45.48 26.81
CA PRO A 36 -15.02 44.89 25.51
C PRO A 36 -14.02 43.76 25.22
N TRP A 37 -14.52 42.61 24.77
CA TRP A 37 -13.67 41.48 24.37
C TRP A 37 -12.75 41.94 23.24
N LEU A 38 -11.45 42.04 23.54
CA LEU A 38 -10.43 42.30 22.53
C LEU A 38 -10.11 40.98 21.85
N ASP A 39 -10.25 40.96 20.53
CA ASP A 39 -9.81 39.85 19.69
C ASP A 39 -8.31 39.60 19.95
N SER A 40 -7.97 38.37 20.33
CA SER A 40 -6.62 37.97 20.72
C SER A 40 -5.62 38.18 19.58
N THR A 41 -6.09 38.13 18.33
CA THR A 41 -5.27 38.40 17.14
C THR A 41 -4.86 39.88 17.02
N ARG A 42 -5.67 40.81 17.53
CA ARG A 42 -5.37 42.26 17.51
C ARG A 42 -4.42 42.70 18.63
N SER A 43 -4.34 41.92 19.71
CA SER A 43 -3.52 42.25 20.90
C SER A 43 -2.13 41.60 20.90
N ALA A 44 -1.87 40.67 19.97
CA ALA A 44 -0.58 39.99 19.82
C ALA A 44 0.57 40.92 19.37
N TRP A 45 0.26 42.18 19.00
CA TRP A 45 1.25 43.21 18.64
C TRP A 45 1.43 44.27 19.74
N SER A 46 0.97 43.99 20.95
CA SER A 46 1.40 44.76 22.13
C SER A 46 2.89 44.47 22.33
N ALA A 47 3.74 45.49 22.18
CA ALA A 47 5.18 45.37 22.34
C ALA A 47 5.51 44.56 23.60
N CYS A 48 6.01 43.34 23.42
CA CYS A 48 6.51 42.53 24.51
C CYS A 48 7.52 43.41 25.27
N PRO A 49 7.38 43.62 26.59
CA PRO A 49 8.36 44.42 27.34
C PRO A 49 9.71 43.81 27.02
N ARG A 50 10.57 44.60 26.36
CA ARG A 50 11.91 44.18 25.93
C ARG A 50 12.53 43.55 27.17
N PRO A 51 12.80 42.23 27.18
CA PRO A 51 13.38 41.61 28.36
C PRO A 51 14.63 42.43 28.69
N PRO A 52 14.86 42.78 29.97
CA PRO A 52 16.07 43.48 30.35
C PRO A 52 17.22 42.72 29.70
N ALA A 53 18.15 43.43 29.06
CA ALA A 53 19.26 42.84 28.33
C ALA A 53 20.17 42.08 29.30
N GLY A 54 19.72 40.91 29.73
CA GLY A 54 20.46 39.95 30.50
C GLY A 54 21.49 39.40 29.54
N SER A 55 22.72 39.87 29.70
CA SER A 55 23.89 39.21 29.15
C SER A 55 23.90 37.78 29.71
N ALA A 56 23.34 36.82 28.95
CA ALA A 56 23.49 35.42 29.26
C ALA A 56 25.01 35.14 29.26
N PRO A 57 25.60 34.76 30.41
CA PRO A 57 27.03 34.48 30.46
C PRO A 57 27.31 33.38 29.43
N ARG A 58 28.21 33.65 28.47
CA ARG A 58 28.67 32.62 27.54
C ARG A 58 29.22 31.47 28.40
N PRO A 59 28.74 30.23 28.22
CA PRO A 59 29.24 29.11 28.99
C PRO A 59 30.75 29.01 28.78
N THR A 60 31.52 29.18 29.86
CA THR A 60 32.99 29.17 29.84
C THR A 60 33.56 27.76 29.68
N ARG A 61 32.72 26.72 29.76
CA ARG A 61 33.12 25.32 29.58
C ARG A 61 32.24 24.67 28.51
N ARG A 62 32.88 24.04 27.53
CA ARG A 62 32.21 23.14 26.59
C ARG A 62 32.03 21.80 27.28
N LEU A 63 30.81 21.24 27.23
CA LEU A 63 30.57 19.88 27.70
C LEU A 63 31.11 18.92 26.65
N GLU A 64 32.03 18.05 27.06
CA GLU A 64 32.50 16.95 26.24
C GLU A 64 31.45 15.84 26.28
N VAL A 65 30.88 15.54 25.12
CA VAL A 65 29.88 14.48 24.96
C VAL A 65 30.50 13.40 24.10
N GLU A 66 30.73 12.24 24.69
CA GLU A 66 31.29 11.08 24.01
C GLU A 66 30.21 10.43 23.14
N LEU A 67 30.54 10.18 21.86
CA LEU A 67 29.67 9.45 20.94
C LEU A 67 29.77 7.95 21.21
N ARG A 68 28.63 7.25 21.23
CA ARG A 68 28.58 5.80 21.45
C ARG A 68 27.66 5.12 20.43
N LEU A 69 27.93 3.85 20.16
CA LEU A 69 27.04 2.99 19.38
C LEU A 69 26.02 2.33 20.32
N THR A 70 24.73 2.58 20.09
CA THR A 70 23.62 1.96 20.81
C THR A 70 22.84 1.02 19.88
N ARG A 71 22.04 0.11 20.45
CA ARG A 71 21.24 -0.84 19.67
C ARG A 71 20.06 -0.12 19.02
N ALA A 72 19.93 -0.25 17.70
CA ALA A 72 18.80 0.25 16.93
C ALA A 72 17.81 -0.89 16.61
N PRO A 73 16.49 -0.63 16.63
CA PRO A 73 15.48 -1.65 16.31
C PRO A 73 15.37 -1.96 14.81
N ILE A 74 15.97 -1.15 13.94
CA ILE A 74 15.84 -1.28 12.48
C ILE A 74 16.99 -2.13 11.93
N THR A 75 16.67 -3.28 11.37
CA THR A 75 17.59 -4.12 10.61
C THR A 75 17.44 -3.84 9.12
N ARG A 76 18.40 -3.11 8.54
CA ARG A 76 18.59 -3.01 7.09
C ARG A 76 19.57 -4.09 6.63
N PRO A 77 19.49 -4.58 5.38
CA PRO A 77 20.53 -5.44 4.85
C PRO A 77 21.86 -4.69 4.80
N ALA A 78 22.96 -5.42 4.98
CA ALA A 78 24.30 -4.84 4.95
C ALA A 78 24.70 -4.41 3.54
N ASP A 79 25.35 -3.26 3.44
CA ASP A 79 25.87 -2.72 2.18
C ASP A 79 27.41 -2.75 2.16
N LEU A 80 28.04 -2.98 3.32
CA LEU A 80 29.49 -3.01 3.48
C LEU A 80 29.88 -4.11 4.46
N TRP A 81 30.92 -4.88 4.13
CA TRP A 81 31.46 -5.96 4.93
C TRP A 81 32.96 -5.75 5.14
N VAL A 82 33.41 -5.85 6.38
CA VAL A 82 34.84 -5.76 6.74
C VAL A 82 35.31 -7.12 7.22
N LEU A 83 36.21 -7.74 6.45
CA LEU A 83 36.80 -9.04 6.74
C LEU A 83 38.17 -8.82 7.36
N ARG A 84 38.32 -9.22 8.62
CA ARG A 84 39.58 -9.09 9.36
C ARG A 84 40.37 -10.40 9.45
N GLU A 85 39.69 -11.54 9.45
CA GLU A 85 40.31 -12.86 9.59
C GLU A 85 40.18 -13.66 8.29
N ARG A 86 41.28 -14.27 7.83
CA ARG A 86 41.31 -15.11 6.61
C ARG A 86 40.65 -14.44 5.40
N ALA A 87 40.81 -13.12 5.29
CA ALA A 87 39.97 -12.29 4.44
C ALA A 87 40.04 -12.69 2.96
N LEU A 88 41.24 -13.02 2.46
CA LEU A 88 41.44 -13.45 1.07
C LEU A 88 40.81 -14.84 0.79
N GLU A 89 40.93 -15.79 1.72
CA GLU A 89 40.35 -17.12 1.57
C GLU A 89 38.82 -17.07 1.53
N GLN A 90 38.22 -16.19 2.34
CA GLN A 90 36.78 -15.95 2.34
C GLN A 90 36.30 -15.34 1.01
N VAL A 91 37.06 -14.37 0.46
CA VAL A 91 36.74 -13.77 -0.85
C VAL A 91 36.88 -14.81 -1.97
N GLU A 92 37.91 -15.66 -1.93
CA GLU A 92 38.07 -16.75 -2.90
C GLU A 92 36.90 -17.74 -2.84
N ALA A 93 36.47 -18.13 -1.62
CA ALA A 93 35.31 -18.98 -1.43
C ALA A 93 34.00 -18.33 -1.92
N LEU A 94 33.85 -17.02 -1.69
CA LEU A 94 32.71 -16.23 -2.16
C LEU A 94 32.63 -16.26 -3.69
N VAL A 95 33.72 -15.92 -4.37
CA VAL A 95 33.78 -15.88 -5.84
C VAL A 95 33.51 -17.26 -6.46
N ARG A 96 33.90 -18.34 -5.79
CA ARG A 96 33.62 -19.72 -6.25
C ARG A 96 32.15 -20.13 -6.14
N THR A 97 31.41 -19.56 -5.19
CA THR A 97 30.07 -20.04 -4.82
C THR A 97 28.96 -19.12 -5.32
N VAL A 98 29.26 -17.84 -5.49
CA VAL A 98 28.28 -16.80 -5.81
C VAL A 98 28.22 -16.53 -7.32
N PRO A 99 27.03 -16.31 -7.91
CA PRO A 99 26.92 -15.99 -9.34
C PRO A 99 27.68 -14.73 -9.76
N GLU A 100 28.19 -14.70 -10.99
CA GLU A 100 28.95 -13.56 -11.56
C GLU A 100 28.16 -12.23 -11.49
N SER A 101 26.83 -12.28 -11.63
CA SER A 101 25.98 -11.09 -11.52
C SER A 101 26.00 -10.44 -10.13
N VAL A 102 26.29 -11.22 -9.08
CA VAL A 102 26.47 -10.70 -7.71
C VAL A 102 27.90 -10.24 -7.52
N VAL A 103 28.90 -10.96 -8.05
CA VAL A 103 30.31 -10.52 -8.04
C VAL A 103 30.47 -9.14 -8.71
N ALA A 104 29.81 -8.92 -9.85
CA ALA A 104 29.79 -7.65 -10.57
C ALA A 104 29.12 -6.49 -9.78
N GLN A 105 28.32 -6.79 -8.76
CA GLN A 105 27.72 -5.81 -7.86
C GLN A 105 28.64 -5.44 -6.70
N LEU A 106 29.74 -6.16 -6.46
CA LEU A 106 30.65 -5.91 -5.35
C LEU A 106 31.85 -5.06 -5.79
N ARG A 107 32.22 -4.11 -4.94
CA ARG A 107 33.52 -3.43 -4.98
C ARG A 107 34.40 -3.94 -3.85
N PHE A 108 35.68 -3.98 -4.12
CA PHE A 108 36.71 -4.59 -3.31
C PHE A 108 37.82 -3.57 -3.06
N ALA A 109 38.31 -3.54 -1.82
CA ALA A 109 39.50 -2.81 -1.45
C ALA A 109 40.26 -3.58 -0.35
N THR A 110 41.57 -3.38 -0.29
CA THR A 110 42.44 -3.99 0.72
C THR A 110 43.12 -2.93 1.56
N ILE A 111 43.26 -3.21 2.85
CA ILE A 111 43.95 -2.36 3.82
C ILE A 111 45.01 -3.23 4.49
N GLN A 112 46.25 -2.75 4.50
CA GLN A 112 47.31 -3.39 5.26
C GLN A 112 47.04 -3.20 6.75
N ASP A 113 46.99 -4.29 7.53
CA ASP A 113 46.84 -4.18 8.98
C ASP A 113 48.08 -3.45 9.54
N PRO A 114 47.92 -2.31 10.23
CA PRO A 114 49.04 -1.58 10.83
C PRO A 114 49.85 -2.42 11.83
N ARG A 115 49.30 -3.54 12.31
CA ARG A 115 50.00 -4.47 13.22
C ARG A 115 50.80 -5.55 12.50
N GLY A 116 50.83 -5.55 11.17
CA GLY A 116 51.51 -6.56 10.35
C GLY A 116 50.79 -7.92 10.31
N GLY A 117 49.48 -7.92 10.57
CA GLY A 117 48.61 -9.09 10.41
C GLY A 117 48.18 -9.34 8.97
N ASP A 118 47.24 -10.26 8.79
CA ASP A 118 46.59 -10.52 7.50
C ASP A 118 45.94 -9.24 6.94
N PRO A 119 45.90 -9.07 5.61
CA PRO A 119 45.27 -7.90 5.01
C PRO A 119 43.77 -7.87 5.33
N ILE A 120 43.28 -6.69 5.72
CA ILE A 120 41.85 -6.44 5.94
C ILE A 120 41.21 -6.20 4.58
N VAL A 121 40.16 -6.94 4.25
CA VAL A 121 39.39 -6.73 3.02
C VAL A 121 38.11 -5.98 3.35
N VAL A 122 37.80 -4.95 2.56
CA VAL A 122 36.52 -4.24 2.62
C VAL A 122 35.75 -4.51 1.34
N LEU A 123 34.57 -5.12 1.47
CA LEU A 123 33.63 -5.32 0.38
C LEU A 123 32.48 -4.31 0.50
N ARG A 124 32.08 -3.70 -0.62
CA ARG A 124 30.97 -2.75 -0.69
C ARG A 124 30.04 -3.10 -1.83
N ALA A 125 28.74 -3.19 -1.55
CA ALA A 125 27.73 -3.35 -2.58
C ALA A 125 27.54 -2.06 -3.39
N ARG A 126 27.50 -2.18 -4.72
CA ARG A 126 27.04 -1.11 -5.61
C ARG A 126 25.56 -0.92 -5.40
N ARG A 127 25.10 0.34 -5.51
CA ARG A 127 23.67 0.64 -5.49
C ARG A 127 23.03 0.11 -6.76
N SER A 128 22.20 -0.90 -6.61
CA SER A 128 21.37 -1.45 -7.67
C SER A 128 19.89 -1.37 -7.26
N ALA A 129 18.99 -1.44 -8.25
CA ALA A 129 17.56 -1.53 -7.97
C ALA A 129 17.18 -2.81 -7.19
N ALA A 130 18.04 -3.85 -7.25
CA ALA A 130 17.84 -5.12 -6.57
C ALA A 130 18.19 -5.08 -5.07
N GLY A 131 18.82 -4.00 -4.59
CA GLY A 131 19.35 -3.90 -3.24
C GLY A 131 20.69 -4.66 -3.07
N PRO A 132 21.32 -4.57 -1.88
CA PRO A 132 22.56 -5.30 -1.61
C PRO A 132 22.32 -6.82 -1.57
N PRO A 133 23.27 -7.63 -2.07
CA PRO A 133 23.17 -9.08 -1.97
C PRO A 133 23.35 -9.55 -0.53
N ALA A 134 22.64 -10.61 -0.13
CA ALA A 134 22.90 -11.30 1.12
C ALA A 134 24.14 -12.20 0.95
N LEU A 135 25.24 -11.85 1.61
CA LEU A 135 26.49 -12.60 1.59
C LEU A 135 26.64 -13.38 2.90
N ASP A 136 26.97 -14.67 2.80
CA ASP A 136 27.29 -15.54 3.93
C ASP A 136 28.81 -15.51 4.18
N LEU A 137 29.27 -14.46 4.85
CA LEU A 137 30.68 -14.21 5.16
C LEU A 137 30.85 -14.09 6.67
N ASP A 138 31.98 -14.57 7.18
CA ASP A 138 32.39 -14.30 8.56
C ASP A 138 33.06 -12.92 8.62
N ALA A 139 32.20 -11.89 8.54
CA ALA A 139 32.58 -10.50 8.37
C ALA A 139 31.76 -9.57 9.26
N GLU A 140 32.35 -8.44 9.64
CA GLU A 140 31.61 -7.36 10.28
C GLU A 140 30.72 -6.67 9.24
N ALA A 141 29.41 -6.76 9.42
CA ALA A 141 28.41 -6.24 8.50
C ALA A 141 27.95 -4.83 8.89
N TYR A 142 27.91 -3.92 7.93
CA TYR A 142 27.58 -2.50 8.11
C TYR A 142 26.46 -2.04 7.17
N VAL A 143 25.68 -1.06 7.63
CA VAL A 143 24.59 -0.39 6.91
C VAL A 143 24.88 1.10 6.80
N PRO A 144 24.44 1.78 5.72
CA PRO A 144 24.62 3.23 5.61
C PRO A 144 23.81 3.95 6.69
N ALA A 145 24.43 4.94 7.33
CA ALA A 145 23.81 5.79 8.32
C ALA A 145 22.62 6.54 7.68
N PRO A 146 21.49 6.72 8.41
CA PRO A 146 20.36 7.45 7.87
C PRO A 146 20.78 8.85 7.41
N GLN A 147 20.52 9.18 6.14
CA GLN A 147 20.76 10.49 5.52
C GLN A 147 22.24 10.85 5.26
N ILE A 148 23.20 9.95 5.53
CA ILE A 148 24.63 10.14 5.21
C ILE A 148 25.14 8.89 4.50
N GLN A 149 25.45 9.02 3.23
CA GLN A 149 25.69 7.90 2.34
C GLN A 149 27.06 7.23 2.52
N ASP A 150 28.05 8.00 2.95
CA ASP A 150 29.44 7.56 3.06
C ASP A 150 29.85 7.24 4.50
N LEU A 151 28.88 7.26 5.43
CA LEU A 151 29.05 6.83 6.82
C LEU A 151 28.32 5.52 7.03
N TYR A 152 29.03 4.49 7.49
CA TYR A 152 28.51 3.16 7.71
C TYR A 152 28.51 2.79 9.20
N LEU A 153 27.42 2.19 9.66
CA LEU A 153 27.20 1.77 11.05
C LEU A 153 27.04 0.25 11.10
N PRO A 154 27.48 -0.44 12.17
CA PRO A 154 27.23 -1.86 12.31
C PRO A 154 25.72 -2.18 12.19
N VAL A 155 25.37 -3.32 11.59
CA VAL A 155 23.98 -3.76 11.46
C VAL A 155 23.31 -3.77 12.85
N GLY A 156 22.17 -3.08 12.97
CA GLY A 156 21.44 -2.96 14.24
C GLY A 156 22.04 -1.97 15.25
N ALA A 157 22.93 -1.06 14.82
CA ALA A 157 23.47 0.01 15.65
C ALA A 157 23.02 1.42 15.20
N ALA A 158 23.00 2.37 16.14
CA ALA A 158 22.81 3.80 15.91
C ALA A 158 23.79 4.62 16.76
N VAL A 159 24.10 5.85 16.33
CA VAL A 159 24.93 6.79 17.09
C VAL A 159 24.09 7.48 18.16
N ASP A 160 24.56 7.46 19.40
CA ASP A 160 23.99 8.15 20.56
C ASP A 160 25.01 9.14 21.15
N PRO A 161 24.63 10.40 21.43
CA PRO A 161 23.30 10.97 21.20
C PRO A 161 22.97 11.17 19.70
N PRO A 162 21.68 11.21 19.32
CA PRO A 162 21.28 11.40 17.94
C PRO A 162 21.58 12.84 17.49
N PHE A 163 22.45 12.98 16.50
CA PHE A 163 22.81 14.26 15.90
C PHE A 163 22.08 14.50 14.58
N ARG A 164 21.98 15.78 14.20
CA ARG A 164 21.58 16.15 12.84
C ARG A 164 22.62 15.67 11.83
N PRO A 165 22.22 15.29 10.60
CA PRO A 165 23.16 14.78 9.60
C PRO A 165 24.31 15.74 9.30
N SER A 166 24.04 17.05 9.25
CA SER A 166 25.08 18.06 9.03
C SER A 166 26.16 18.04 10.11
N LYS A 167 25.77 17.81 11.37
CA LYS A 167 26.72 17.75 12.48
C LYS A 167 27.49 16.44 12.51
N LEU A 168 26.86 15.33 12.11
CA LEU A 168 27.58 14.06 11.95
C LEU A 168 28.59 14.12 10.80
N ARG A 169 28.26 14.78 9.68
CA ARG A 169 29.25 15.06 8.62
C ARG A 169 30.42 15.88 9.16
N GLU A 170 30.12 16.98 9.86
CA GLU A 170 31.15 17.83 10.48
C GLU A 170 32.06 17.06 11.47
N LEU A 171 31.51 16.14 12.25
CA LEU A 171 32.27 15.42 13.28
C LEU A 171 33.01 14.19 12.75
N LEU A 172 32.48 13.51 11.74
CA LEU A 172 32.96 12.18 11.30
C LEU A 172 33.48 12.16 9.85
N LEU A 173 33.13 13.14 9.02
CA LEU A 173 33.46 13.20 7.60
C LEU A 173 34.27 14.45 7.20
N ASP A 174 34.16 15.58 7.92
CA ASP A 174 34.94 16.79 7.64
C ASP A 174 36.40 16.61 8.11
N GLY A 175 37.15 15.81 7.36
CA GLY A 175 38.60 15.67 7.40
C GLY A 175 39.21 16.00 6.03
N PRO A 176 40.54 15.90 5.88
CA PRO A 176 41.20 16.04 4.58
C PRO A 176 40.70 15.01 3.54
N ASP A 177 40.00 13.97 3.98
CA ASP A 177 39.51 12.84 3.18
C ASP A 177 38.00 12.97 2.88
N ALA A 178 37.59 14.07 2.25
CA ALA A 178 36.18 14.32 1.92
C ALA A 178 35.54 13.23 1.03
N ASP A 179 36.37 12.54 0.23
CA ASP A 179 35.97 11.43 -0.66
C ASP A 179 36.32 10.07 -0.06
N SER A 180 36.13 9.89 1.26
CA SER A 180 36.34 8.61 1.95
C SER A 180 35.05 7.94 2.40
N VAL A 181 35.03 6.62 2.27
CA VAL A 181 34.06 5.74 2.92
C VAL A 181 34.49 5.56 4.37
N VAL A 182 33.63 5.94 5.31
CA VAL A 182 33.89 5.87 6.75
C VAL A 182 32.96 4.85 7.39
N TRP A 183 33.47 4.00 8.28
CA TRP A 183 32.66 3.12 9.11
C TRP A 183 33.07 3.20 10.58
N LEU A 184 32.13 2.89 11.48
CA LEU A 184 32.34 2.96 12.92
C LEU A 184 32.51 1.55 13.50
N ALA A 185 33.77 1.12 13.64
CA ALA A 185 34.12 -0.19 14.18
C ALA A 185 33.88 -0.23 15.70
N PRO A 186 33.03 -1.12 16.24
CA PRO A 186 32.74 -1.18 17.67
C PRO A 186 33.99 -1.59 18.47
N GLN A 187 34.21 -0.97 19.62
CA GLN A 187 35.32 -1.25 20.52
C GLN A 187 34.82 -1.75 21.88
N GLY A 188 35.36 -2.89 22.31
CA GLY A 188 35.07 -3.51 23.61
C GLY A 188 33.65 -4.06 23.76
N GLU A 189 33.33 -4.54 24.97
CA GLU A 189 32.00 -5.02 25.30
C GLU A 189 30.99 -3.89 25.51
N GLY A 190 29.72 -4.15 25.19
CA GLY A 190 28.66 -3.15 25.31
C GLY A 190 28.27 -2.84 26.75
N GLY A 191 28.51 -1.60 27.18
CA GLY A 191 27.99 -1.08 28.44
C GLY A 191 26.52 -0.65 28.33
N ARG A 192 25.91 -0.28 29.46
CA ARG A 192 24.52 0.25 29.52
C ARG A 192 24.30 1.49 28.65
N ARG A 193 25.35 2.26 28.37
CA ARG A 193 25.32 3.49 27.55
C ARG A 193 25.71 3.24 26.08
N GLY A 194 25.82 1.97 25.66
CA GLY A 194 26.33 1.62 24.35
C GLY A 194 27.81 1.25 24.34
N ARG A 195 28.32 0.94 23.14
CA ARG A 195 29.71 0.57 22.85
C ARG A 195 30.50 1.80 22.42
N ALA A 196 31.77 1.87 22.82
CA ALA A 196 32.70 2.79 22.19
C ALA A 196 32.95 2.35 20.75
N PHE A 197 33.51 3.21 19.92
CA PHE A 197 33.86 2.87 18.54
C PHE A 197 35.12 3.58 18.09
N THR A 198 35.78 3.00 17.09
CA THR A 198 36.88 3.63 16.35
C THR A 198 36.38 4.01 14.96
N ARG A 199 36.72 5.22 14.52
CA ARG A 199 36.48 5.68 13.15
C ARG A 199 37.53 5.06 12.24
N GLU A 200 37.11 4.23 11.30
CA GLU A 200 37.95 3.71 10.24
C GLU A 200 37.49 4.31 8.90
N SER A 201 38.42 4.58 7.98
CA SER A 201 38.13 5.24 6.72
C SER A 201 38.99 4.71 5.60
N LEU A 202 38.43 4.67 4.38
CA LEU A 202 39.12 4.28 3.17
C LEU A 202 38.71 5.21 2.03
N ALA A 203 39.67 5.64 1.20
CA ALA A 203 39.37 6.50 0.06
C ALA A 203 38.46 5.79 -0.95
N GLU A 204 37.52 6.52 -1.56
CA GLU A 204 36.53 5.97 -2.49
C GLU A 204 37.18 5.39 -3.76
N ASP A 205 38.33 5.95 -4.16
CA ASP A 205 39.13 5.52 -5.32
C ASP A 205 39.90 4.21 -5.07
N ALA A 206 40.12 3.83 -3.80
CA ALA A 206 40.72 2.55 -3.43
C ALA A 206 39.77 1.36 -3.71
N PHE A 207 38.48 1.61 -3.94
CA PHE A 207 37.50 0.57 -4.26
C PHE A 207 37.46 0.29 -5.76
N ALA A 208 37.93 -0.89 -6.16
CA ALA A 208 37.80 -1.40 -7.53
C ALA A 208 36.64 -2.40 -7.63
N PRO A 209 36.08 -2.67 -8.83
CA PRO A 209 35.12 -3.75 -9.01
C PRO A 209 35.75 -5.11 -8.67
N LEU A 210 35.05 -5.97 -7.92
CA LEU A 210 35.61 -7.26 -7.49
C LEU A 210 35.99 -8.15 -8.69
N GLY A 211 35.21 -8.10 -9.78
CA GLY A 211 35.50 -8.85 -11.00
C GLY A 211 36.81 -8.47 -11.68
N GLU A 212 37.39 -7.28 -11.43
CA GLU A 212 38.70 -6.89 -11.95
C GLU A 212 39.87 -7.51 -11.17
N TRP A 213 39.60 -8.04 -9.98
CA TRP A 213 40.58 -8.72 -9.12
C TRP A 213 40.55 -10.24 -9.24
N VAL A 214 39.56 -10.78 -9.97
CA VAL A 214 39.36 -12.22 -10.13
C VAL A 214 39.83 -12.63 -11.52
N ASP A 215 41.02 -13.23 -11.58
CA ASP A 215 41.46 -13.94 -12.77
C ASP A 215 40.96 -15.38 -12.73
N TYR A 216 40.00 -15.71 -13.60
CA TYR A 216 39.58 -17.08 -13.82
C TYR A 216 40.67 -17.85 -14.57
N LEU A 217 41.64 -18.38 -13.83
CA LEU A 217 42.69 -19.23 -14.38
C LEU A 217 42.11 -20.61 -14.73
N VAL A 218 41.60 -20.75 -15.96
CA VAL A 218 41.27 -22.06 -16.57
C VAL A 218 42.55 -22.88 -16.84
N SER A 219 43.72 -22.25 -16.77
CA SER A 219 45.02 -22.80 -17.18
C SER A 219 45.50 -24.00 -16.37
N ALA A 220 45.11 -24.15 -15.10
CA ALA A 220 45.58 -25.27 -14.28
C ALA A 220 45.12 -26.65 -14.81
N ASN A 221 44.05 -26.69 -15.61
CA ASN A 221 43.57 -27.91 -16.26
C ASN A 221 43.42 -27.74 -17.79
N ALA A 222 44.02 -26.71 -18.39
CA ALA A 222 43.92 -26.50 -19.84
C ALA A 222 44.38 -27.76 -20.60
N ASP A 223 45.51 -28.35 -20.21
CA ASP A 223 46.01 -29.60 -20.80
C ASP A 223 45.08 -30.80 -20.58
N ALA A 224 44.39 -30.85 -19.45
CA ALA A 224 43.41 -31.90 -19.15
C ALA A 224 42.07 -31.70 -19.91
N LEU A 225 41.76 -30.47 -20.31
CA LEU A 225 40.57 -30.10 -21.08
C LEU A 225 40.79 -30.20 -22.59
N VAL A 226 42.04 -30.16 -23.09
CA VAL A 226 42.36 -30.29 -24.53
C VAL A 226 41.74 -31.54 -25.17
N PRO A 227 41.78 -32.76 -24.58
CA PRO A 227 41.13 -33.94 -25.17
C PRO A 227 39.61 -33.80 -25.24
N TRP A 228 39.00 -33.15 -24.24
CA TRP A 228 37.54 -32.98 -24.17
C TRP A 228 37.06 -31.93 -25.18
N VAL A 229 37.78 -30.80 -25.30
CA VAL A 229 37.53 -29.78 -26.31
C VAL A 229 37.72 -30.35 -27.71
N ARG A 230 38.78 -31.11 -27.98
CA ARG A 230 38.99 -31.80 -29.28
C ARG A 230 37.91 -32.85 -29.58
N SER A 231 37.29 -33.45 -28.57
CA SER A 231 36.16 -34.37 -28.77
C SER A 231 34.82 -33.67 -29.03
N ALA A 232 34.72 -32.39 -28.66
CA ALA A 232 33.54 -31.55 -28.84
C ALA A 232 33.64 -30.61 -30.05
N GLU A 233 34.86 -30.35 -30.55
CA GLU A 233 35.09 -29.75 -31.87
C GLU A 233 34.67 -30.76 -32.94
N PHE A 234 33.40 -30.65 -33.36
CA PHE A 234 32.96 -31.23 -34.61
C PHE A 234 33.68 -30.50 -35.75
N ASP A 235 34.49 -31.23 -36.50
CA ASP A 235 35.08 -30.75 -37.74
C ASP A 235 33.93 -30.60 -38.75
N PHE A 236 33.35 -29.40 -38.79
CA PHE A 236 32.38 -29.06 -39.80
C PHE A 236 33.14 -28.86 -41.10
N ASP A 237 33.05 -29.85 -42.00
CA ASP A 237 33.45 -29.69 -43.38
C ASP A 237 32.92 -28.34 -43.91
N PRO A 238 33.74 -27.55 -44.63
CA PRO A 238 33.36 -26.21 -45.08
C PRO A 238 32.02 -26.30 -45.81
N PHE A 239 31.03 -25.62 -45.24
CA PHE A 239 29.64 -25.69 -45.70
C PHE A 239 29.58 -25.12 -47.13
N VAL A 240 29.63 -26.00 -48.14
CA VAL A 240 29.35 -25.62 -49.53
C VAL A 240 27.85 -25.36 -49.59
N SER A 241 27.49 -24.08 -49.53
CA SER A 241 26.11 -23.66 -49.81
C SER A 241 25.77 -24.12 -51.22
N ILE A 242 25.00 -25.19 -51.34
CA ILE A 242 24.30 -25.53 -52.58
C ILE A 242 23.39 -24.33 -52.84
N GLY A 243 23.72 -23.54 -53.86
CA GLY A 243 23.13 -22.25 -54.18
C GLY A 243 21.61 -22.33 -54.37
N ILE A 244 20.88 -22.23 -53.27
CA ILE A 244 19.49 -21.82 -53.27
C ILE A 244 19.53 -20.35 -52.88
N GLU A 245 19.68 -19.53 -53.91
CA GLU A 245 19.50 -18.09 -53.85
C GLU A 245 18.08 -17.84 -53.32
N TRP A 246 17.96 -17.42 -52.06
CA TRP A 246 16.71 -16.94 -51.50
C TRP A 246 16.44 -15.58 -52.15
N ALA A 247 15.82 -15.61 -53.33
CA ALA A 247 15.29 -14.43 -53.97
C ALA A 247 14.29 -13.76 -53.01
N GLU A 248 14.64 -12.55 -52.55
CA GLU A 248 13.71 -11.63 -51.93
C GLU A 248 12.57 -11.35 -52.91
N GLY A 249 11.42 -11.97 -52.68
CA GLY A 249 10.19 -11.66 -53.40
C GLY A 249 9.49 -12.87 -53.97
N SER A 250 8.88 -13.67 -53.09
CA SER A 250 7.59 -14.36 -53.27
C SER A 250 7.41 -15.33 -52.11
N ALA A 251 6.59 -14.96 -51.12
CA ALA A 251 6.17 -15.93 -50.11
C ALA A 251 5.50 -17.14 -50.82
N PRO A 252 5.87 -18.38 -50.49
CA PRO A 252 5.21 -19.55 -51.07
C PRO A 252 3.71 -19.51 -50.75
N PRO A 253 2.84 -19.91 -51.69
CA PRO A 253 1.39 -19.88 -51.49
C PRO A 253 1.03 -20.75 -50.30
N ARG A 254 0.36 -20.13 -49.32
CA ARG A 254 -0.16 -20.78 -48.12
C ARG A 254 -1.00 -22.00 -48.55
N PRO A 255 -0.73 -23.22 -48.07
CA PRO A 255 -1.51 -24.39 -48.46
C PRO A 255 -2.98 -24.16 -48.07
N ALA A 256 -3.87 -24.37 -49.04
CA ALA A 256 -5.30 -24.19 -48.90
C ALA A 256 -5.82 -25.04 -47.73
N ALA A 257 -6.60 -24.41 -46.86
CA ALA A 257 -7.24 -25.08 -45.74
C ALA A 257 -8.17 -26.20 -46.27
N PRO A 258 -8.11 -27.42 -45.72
CA PRO A 258 -8.97 -28.52 -46.15
C PRO A 258 -10.43 -28.22 -45.82
N GLU A 259 -11.31 -28.45 -46.80
CA GLU A 259 -12.75 -28.27 -46.66
C GLU A 259 -13.34 -29.13 -45.53
N PRO A 260 -14.31 -28.59 -44.76
CA PRO A 260 -14.96 -29.33 -43.68
C PRO A 260 -15.92 -30.38 -44.25
N GLY A 261 -15.49 -31.64 -44.23
CA GLY A 261 -16.32 -32.78 -44.58
C GLY A 261 -17.58 -32.94 -43.70
N PRO A 262 -18.66 -33.55 -44.24
CA PRO A 262 -19.95 -33.65 -43.56
C PRO A 262 -19.89 -34.62 -42.38
N ARG A 263 -19.94 -34.06 -41.16
CA ARG A 263 -20.00 -34.84 -39.92
C ARG A 263 -21.32 -35.61 -39.82
N LYS A 264 -21.23 -36.93 -40.00
CA LYS A 264 -22.27 -37.91 -39.65
C LYS A 264 -22.58 -37.81 -38.14
N ARG A 265 -23.80 -37.39 -37.82
CA ARG A 265 -24.34 -37.37 -36.46
C ARG A 265 -24.65 -38.80 -36.01
N ALA A 266 -23.86 -39.32 -35.08
CA ALA A 266 -24.18 -40.53 -34.35
C ALA A 266 -25.29 -40.22 -33.33
N ALA A 267 -26.33 -41.07 -33.35
CA ALA A 267 -27.48 -41.02 -32.49
C ALA A 267 -27.10 -41.41 -31.05
N HIS A 268 -27.45 -40.56 -30.07
CA HIS A 268 -27.57 -40.99 -28.68
C HIS A 268 -28.98 -40.65 -28.17
N ARG A 269 -29.68 -41.71 -27.75
CA ARG A 269 -31.04 -41.75 -27.22
C ARG A 269 -31.14 -41.13 -25.81
N GLY A 270 -32.26 -40.41 -25.59
CA GLY A 270 -33.08 -40.43 -24.37
C GLY A 270 -33.26 -39.08 -23.65
N PRO A 271 -34.34 -38.87 -22.86
CA PRO A 271 -35.71 -39.38 -22.95
C PRO A 271 -36.77 -38.25 -23.02
N LEU A 272 -38.01 -38.66 -23.31
CA LEU A 272 -39.20 -37.85 -23.59
C LEU A 272 -39.55 -36.79 -22.53
N ARG A 273 -40.00 -35.62 -23.00
CA ARG A 273 -40.85 -34.69 -22.24
C ARG A 273 -42.01 -34.21 -23.14
N PRO A 274 -43.28 -34.26 -22.69
CA PRO A 274 -44.45 -34.13 -23.55
C PRO A 274 -44.77 -32.67 -23.94
N PRO A 275 -45.49 -32.44 -25.06
CA PRO A 275 -45.80 -31.10 -25.53
C PRO A 275 -47.04 -30.54 -24.82
N ARG A 276 -46.95 -29.31 -24.33
CA ARG A 276 -48.11 -28.50 -23.97
C ARG A 276 -48.34 -27.46 -25.05
N SER A 277 -49.36 -27.72 -25.86
CA SER A 277 -50.02 -26.75 -26.73
C SER A 277 -50.95 -25.86 -25.92
N SER A 278 -50.89 -24.55 -26.10
CA SER A 278 -52.08 -23.68 -25.97
C SER A 278 -51.88 -22.36 -26.71
N ARG A 279 -52.16 -22.45 -28.00
CA ARG A 279 -52.88 -21.50 -28.87
C ARG A 279 -53.86 -20.59 -28.11
N ARG A 280 -53.80 -19.26 -28.30
CA ARG A 280 -54.94 -18.31 -28.27
C ARG A 280 -54.52 -16.86 -28.65
N PRO A 281 -55.45 -15.94 -28.97
CA PRO A 281 -55.79 -15.64 -30.37
C PRO A 281 -55.64 -14.15 -30.74
N SER A 282 -55.55 -13.91 -32.04
CA SER A 282 -55.74 -12.62 -32.70
C SER A 282 -57.19 -12.15 -32.56
N THR A 283 -57.40 -11.03 -31.85
CA THR A 283 -58.67 -10.30 -31.78
C THR A 283 -58.72 -9.19 -32.82
N THR A 284 -59.62 -9.40 -33.78
CA THR A 284 -60.16 -8.42 -34.73
C THR A 284 -60.80 -7.25 -34.00
N ARG A 285 -60.46 -6.02 -34.39
CA ARG A 285 -61.03 -4.77 -33.85
C ARG A 285 -61.80 -4.03 -34.98
N PRO A 286 -63.02 -3.54 -34.72
CA PRO A 286 -63.93 -3.02 -35.74
C PRO A 286 -63.61 -1.58 -36.18
N PRO A 287 -64.16 -1.11 -37.32
CA PRO A 287 -63.90 0.21 -37.86
C PRO A 287 -64.65 1.28 -37.06
N ARG A 288 -63.96 2.36 -36.70
CA ARG A 288 -64.56 3.52 -36.04
C ARG A 288 -64.36 4.78 -36.88
N THR A 289 -65.51 5.33 -37.22
CA THR A 289 -65.88 6.65 -37.74
C THR A 289 -64.84 7.78 -37.64
N ARG A 290 -64.69 8.43 -38.80
CA ARG A 290 -63.90 9.61 -39.13
C ARG A 290 -64.50 10.88 -38.51
N PRO A 291 -63.80 11.60 -37.60
CA PRO A 291 -64.15 12.96 -37.22
C PRO A 291 -63.43 13.99 -38.11
N LEU A 292 -64.11 15.12 -38.32
CA LEU A 292 -63.70 16.28 -39.09
C LEU A 292 -62.40 16.94 -38.58
N PRO A 293 -61.66 17.65 -39.46
CA PRO A 293 -60.36 18.23 -39.15
C PRO A 293 -60.49 19.46 -38.22
N LYS A 294 -59.93 19.37 -37.01
CA LYS A 294 -59.62 20.54 -36.17
C LYS A 294 -58.27 21.13 -36.61
N ALA A 295 -58.28 22.44 -36.85
CA ALA A 295 -57.12 23.23 -37.25
C ALA A 295 -55.92 23.01 -36.30
N THR A 296 -54.81 22.58 -36.89
CA THR A 296 -53.52 22.38 -36.22
C THR A 296 -52.87 23.74 -36.01
N PRO A 297 -52.51 24.14 -34.77
CA PRO A 297 -51.64 25.29 -34.57
C PRO A 297 -50.27 25.03 -35.20
N PRO A 298 -49.56 26.07 -35.67
CA PRO A 298 -48.30 25.91 -36.37
C PRO A 298 -47.30 25.15 -35.49
N LYS A 299 -46.82 24.01 -35.99
CA LYS A 299 -45.67 23.28 -35.45
C LYS A 299 -44.48 24.23 -35.45
N THR A 300 -44.24 24.90 -34.32
CA THR A 300 -42.94 25.46 -34.01
C THR A 300 -41.94 24.33 -34.14
N ALA A 301 -40.92 24.54 -34.97
CA ALA A 301 -39.85 23.59 -35.20
C ALA A 301 -39.25 23.23 -33.84
N ARG A 302 -39.59 22.04 -33.32
CA ARG A 302 -38.94 21.46 -32.15
C ARG A 302 -37.47 21.38 -32.50
N SER A 303 -36.70 22.33 -31.97
CA SER A 303 -35.24 22.31 -31.98
C SER A 303 -34.83 20.90 -31.57
N ARG A 304 -34.24 20.16 -32.53
CA ARG A 304 -33.76 18.80 -32.28
C ARG A 304 -32.65 18.95 -31.25
N SER A 305 -32.94 18.64 -29.99
CA SER A 305 -31.91 18.55 -28.98
C SER A 305 -30.79 17.65 -29.52
N PRO A 306 -29.52 18.07 -29.42
CA PRO A 306 -28.40 17.28 -29.93
C PRO A 306 -28.51 15.88 -29.35
N GLN A 307 -28.60 14.88 -30.24
CA GLN A 307 -28.69 13.49 -29.80
C GLN A 307 -27.35 13.15 -29.15
N THR A 308 -27.37 12.84 -27.85
CA THR A 308 -26.21 12.29 -27.16
C THR A 308 -25.76 11.06 -27.95
N PRO A 309 -24.49 11.00 -28.40
CA PRO A 309 -24.00 9.86 -29.16
C PRO A 309 -24.21 8.57 -28.36
N ARG A 310 -24.49 7.47 -29.07
CA ARG A 310 -24.60 6.15 -28.43
C ARG A 310 -23.29 5.84 -27.71
N ARG A 311 -23.38 5.21 -26.53
CA ARG A 311 -22.21 4.83 -25.71
C ARG A 311 -21.08 4.17 -26.51
N SER A 312 -21.41 3.26 -27.43
CA SER A 312 -20.41 2.59 -28.29
C SER A 312 -19.65 3.54 -29.22
N ALA A 313 -20.28 4.62 -29.68
CA ALA A 313 -19.61 5.64 -30.48
C ALA A 313 -18.66 6.51 -29.64
N ILE A 314 -19.03 6.77 -28.37
CA ILE A 314 -18.15 7.46 -27.40
C ILE A 314 -16.93 6.59 -27.08
N GLU A 315 -17.14 5.30 -26.81
CA GLU A 315 -16.05 4.33 -26.55
C GLU A 315 -15.09 4.22 -27.76
N ALA A 316 -15.62 4.14 -28.98
CA ALA A 316 -14.80 4.11 -30.20
C ALA A 316 -14.00 5.41 -30.40
N ARG A 317 -14.63 6.57 -30.17
CA ARG A 317 -13.94 7.87 -30.26
C ARG A 317 -12.87 8.02 -29.18
N LEU A 318 -13.14 7.55 -27.96
CA LEU A 318 -12.17 7.56 -26.87
C LEU A 318 -10.95 6.70 -27.22
N ALA A 319 -11.15 5.46 -27.66
CA ALA A 319 -10.05 4.57 -28.03
C ALA A 319 -9.19 5.15 -29.17
N ALA A 320 -9.82 5.76 -30.18
CA ALA A 320 -9.09 6.45 -31.25
C ALA A 320 -8.27 7.64 -30.72
N LEU A 321 -8.87 8.47 -29.84
CA LEU A 321 -8.18 9.63 -29.27
C LEU A 321 -7.05 9.23 -28.31
N GLU A 322 -7.22 8.16 -27.53
CA GLU A 322 -6.15 7.59 -26.69
C GLU A 322 -4.98 7.10 -27.56
N ALA A 323 -5.26 6.39 -28.66
CA ALA A 323 -4.24 5.94 -29.60
C ALA A 323 -3.52 7.12 -30.29
N GLU A 324 -4.26 8.12 -30.75
CA GLU A 324 -3.70 9.35 -31.34
C GLU A 324 -2.85 10.11 -30.33
N PHE A 325 -3.35 10.28 -29.10
CA PHE A 325 -2.66 11.00 -28.04
C PHE A 325 -1.31 10.36 -27.73
N CYS A 326 -1.31 9.04 -27.59
CA CYS A 326 -0.10 8.37 -27.19
C CYS A 326 0.86 8.10 -28.36
N GLY A 327 0.38 8.07 -29.60
CA GLY A 327 1.21 7.98 -30.80
C GLY A 327 1.99 9.26 -31.12
N LEU A 328 1.78 10.34 -30.38
CA LEU A 328 2.62 11.53 -30.45
C LEU A 328 3.96 11.26 -29.77
N ASP A 329 5.05 11.38 -30.52
CA ASP A 329 6.41 11.37 -29.98
C ASP A 329 6.78 12.74 -29.38
N LEU A 330 6.02 13.15 -28.38
CA LEU A 330 6.19 14.42 -27.66
C LEU A 330 6.18 14.16 -26.16
N PRO A 331 6.89 14.95 -25.34
CA PRO A 331 6.75 14.88 -23.89
C PRO A 331 5.30 15.00 -23.45
N LEU A 332 4.95 14.37 -22.33
CA LEU A 332 3.58 14.37 -21.79
C LEU A 332 3.07 15.77 -21.42
N ASP A 333 3.97 16.71 -21.18
CA ASP A 333 3.71 18.09 -20.76
C ASP A 333 3.82 19.07 -21.95
N ASP A 334 3.91 18.55 -23.19
CA ASP A 334 3.94 19.37 -24.40
C ASP A 334 2.60 20.12 -24.60
N PRO A 335 2.62 21.44 -24.90
CA PRO A 335 1.40 22.24 -25.06
C PRO A 335 0.47 21.74 -26.18
N ALA A 336 0.99 21.04 -27.19
CA ALA A 336 0.18 20.43 -28.26
C ALA A 336 -0.70 19.27 -27.76
N ARG A 337 -0.43 18.72 -26.57
CA ARG A 337 -1.26 17.69 -25.92
C ARG A 337 -2.44 18.30 -25.14
N VAL A 338 -2.42 19.59 -24.80
CA VAL A 338 -3.43 20.23 -23.94
C VAL A 338 -4.86 20.14 -24.48
N PRO A 339 -5.14 20.44 -25.77
CA PRO A 339 -6.49 20.31 -26.30
C PRO A 339 -7.01 18.86 -26.24
N ARG A 340 -6.12 17.89 -26.44
CA ARG A 340 -6.44 16.46 -26.39
C ARG A 340 -6.74 16.01 -24.95
N TRP A 341 -6.01 16.52 -23.97
CA TRP A 341 -6.31 16.26 -22.55
C TRP A 341 -7.73 16.68 -22.17
N ALA A 342 -8.16 17.87 -22.60
CA ALA A 342 -9.52 18.34 -22.37
C ALA A 342 -10.58 17.47 -23.09
N GLU A 343 -10.33 17.06 -24.34
CA GLU A 343 -11.26 16.18 -25.08
C GLU A 343 -11.34 14.78 -24.46
N LEU A 344 -10.22 14.20 -24.02
CA LEU A 344 -10.18 12.95 -23.26
C LEU A 344 -10.98 13.08 -21.96
N GLY A 345 -10.82 14.19 -21.23
CA GLY A 345 -11.60 14.48 -20.03
C GLY A 345 -13.11 14.46 -20.26
N GLU A 346 -13.59 15.04 -21.36
CA GLU A 346 -15.01 14.99 -21.75
C GLU A 346 -15.49 13.57 -22.05
N LEU A 347 -14.75 12.82 -22.87
CA LEU A 347 -15.16 11.49 -23.29
C LEU A 347 -15.18 10.52 -22.11
N GLN A 348 -14.20 10.59 -21.21
CA GLN A 348 -14.17 9.80 -19.98
C GLN A 348 -15.35 10.20 -19.06
N ALA A 349 -15.65 11.49 -18.91
CA ALA A 349 -16.80 11.96 -18.12
C ALA A 349 -18.13 11.46 -18.71
N ALA A 350 -18.28 11.48 -20.04
CA ALA A 350 -19.47 10.99 -20.73
C ALA A 350 -19.67 9.46 -20.55
N LEU A 351 -18.59 8.71 -20.31
CA LEU A 351 -18.62 7.30 -19.94
C LEU A 351 -18.74 7.05 -18.42
N GLN A 352 -18.97 8.09 -17.62
CA GLN A 352 -19.02 8.05 -16.15
C GLN A 352 -17.72 7.53 -15.51
N ARG A 353 -16.57 7.69 -16.18
CA ARG A 353 -15.24 7.37 -15.64
C ARG A 353 -14.66 8.62 -14.97
N THR A 354 -15.32 9.06 -13.90
CA THR A 354 -15.09 10.36 -13.23
C THR A 354 -13.63 10.57 -12.83
N ARG A 355 -12.96 9.52 -12.37
CA ARG A 355 -11.54 9.58 -11.99
C ARG A 355 -10.63 9.89 -13.17
N GLU A 356 -10.73 9.09 -14.23
CA GLU A 356 -9.92 9.27 -15.44
C GLU A 356 -10.18 10.64 -16.08
N ALA A 357 -11.44 11.07 -16.08
CA ALA A 357 -11.83 12.41 -16.52
C ALA A 357 -11.12 13.49 -15.72
N GLY A 358 -11.18 13.41 -14.39
CA GLY A 358 -10.50 14.30 -13.46
C GLY A 358 -9.01 14.45 -13.73
N LEU A 359 -8.32 13.33 -13.92
CA LEU A 359 -6.88 13.31 -14.21
C LEU A 359 -6.56 13.97 -15.55
N CYS A 360 -7.40 13.79 -16.57
CA CYS A 360 -7.23 14.45 -17.86
C CYS A 360 -7.47 15.97 -17.75
N TRP A 361 -8.51 16.38 -17.04
CA TRP A 361 -8.83 17.80 -16.81
C TRP A 361 -7.78 18.51 -15.97
N SER A 362 -7.33 17.90 -14.87
CA SER A 362 -6.30 18.51 -14.00
C SER A 362 -4.99 18.70 -14.76
N ARG A 363 -4.66 17.80 -15.71
CA ARG A 363 -3.50 17.93 -16.59
C ARG A 363 -3.68 19.00 -17.66
N ALA A 364 -4.86 19.09 -18.26
CA ALA A 364 -5.19 20.16 -19.19
C ALA A 364 -5.09 21.56 -18.55
N LEU A 365 -5.41 21.68 -17.25
CA LEU A 365 -5.28 22.93 -16.48
C LEU A 365 -3.87 23.19 -15.94
N TRP A 366 -3.07 22.15 -15.78
CA TRP A 366 -1.70 22.25 -15.27
C TRP A 366 -0.77 22.91 -16.29
N GLU A 367 -0.94 22.55 -17.55
CA GLU A 367 -0.13 23.07 -18.64
C GLU A 367 -0.61 24.44 -19.11
N THR A 368 0.31 25.25 -19.64
CA THR A 368 -0.06 26.52 -20.26
C THR A 368 -0.71 26.21 -21.62
N PRO A 369 -2.00 26.54 -21.82
CA PRO A 369 -2.65 26.24 -23.09
C PRO A 369 -2.00 27.07 -24.21
N PRO A 370 -1.93 26.52 -25.43
CA PRO A 370 -1.50 27.30 -26.60
C PRO A 370 -2.43 28.50 -26.80
N PRO A 371 -1.96 29.60 -27.43
CA PRO A 371 -2.73 30.83 -27.59
C PRO A 371 -4.06 30.62 -28.33
N ASP A 372 -4.14 29.66 -29.25
CA ASP A 372 -5.34 29.31 -30.00
C ASP A 372 -6.19 28.21 -29.33
N GLY A 373 -5.77 27.73 -28.15
CA GLY A 373 -6.42 26.67 -27.40
C GLY A 373 -7.58 27.13 -26.53
N PRO A 374 -8.32 26.18 -25.91
CA PRO A 374 -9.31 26.52 -24.91
C PRO A 374 -8.63 27.21 -23.72
N THR A 375 -9.20 28.33 -23.26
CA THR A 375 -8.67 29.06 -22.11
C THR A 375 -8.79 28.22 -20.83
N PRO A 376 -7.91 28.40 -19.83
CA PRO A 376 -7.99 27.66 -18.56
C PRO A 376 -9.37 27.81 -17.89
N ALA A 377 -9.97 29.00 -17.99
CA ALA A 377 -11.32 29.26 -17.48
C ALA A 377 -12.40 28.42 -18.18
N ALA A 378 -12.30 28.26 -19.51
CA ALA A 378 -13.23 27.41 -20.26
C ALA A 378 -13.06 25.93 -19.89
N ILE A 379 -11.83 25.46 -19.71
CA ILE A 379 -11.50 24.08 -19.29
C ILE A 379 -12.05 23.83 -17.88
N ALA A 380 -11.75 24.70 -16.91
CA ALA A 380 -12.19 24.56 -15.52
C ALA A 380 -13.72 24.58 -15.41
N ARG A 381 -14.40 25.49 -16.12
CA ARG A 381 -15.87 25.54 -16.16
C ARG A 381 -16.47 24.25 -16.70
N ARG A 382 -15.97 23.73 -17.82
CA ARG A 382 -16.45 22.46 -18.41
C ARG A 382 -16.26 21.28 -17.46
N TRP A 383 -15.09 21.20 -16.81
CA TRP A 383 -14.86 20.17 -15.80
C TRP A 383 -15.90 20.27 -14.66
N ALA A 384 -16.09 21.47 -14.10
CA ALA A 384 -17.04 21.67 -13.01
C ALA A 384 -18.49 21.38 -13.41
N GLU A 385 -18.91 21.78 -14.61
CA GLU A 385 -20.24 21.47 -15.16
C GLU A 385 -20.47 19.96 -15.30
N ARG A 386 -19.45 19.21 -15.76
CA ARG A 386 -19.52 17.75 -15.87
C ARG A 386 -19.59 17.06 -14.52
N GLU A 387 -18.79 17.49 -13.55
CA GLU A 387 -18.83 16.94 -12.19
C GLU A 387 -20.19 17.22 -11.52
N ALA A 388 -20.71 18.45 -11.66
CA ALA A 388 -22.04 18.80 -11.18
C ALA A 388 -23.12 17.90 -11.82
N GLN A 389 -23.08 17.73 -13.14
CA GLN A 389 -24.01 16.88 -13.86
C GLN A 389 -23.95 15.41 -13.40
N LEU A 390 -22.75 14.86 -13.23
CA LEU A 390 -22.55 13.46 -12.82
C LEU A 390 -23.00 13.20 -11.38
N GLN A 391 -22.93 14.21 -10.52
CA GLN A 391 -23.37 14.16 -9.12
C GLN A 391 -24.84 14.63 -8.94
N GLY A 392 -25.51 15.03 -10.02
CA GLY A 392 -26.91 15.48 -9.98
C GLY A 392 -27.12 16.89 -9.43
N PHE A 393 -26.07 17.70 -9.31
CA PHE A 393 -26.19 19.12 -8.99
C PHE A 393 -26.62 19.91 -10.24
N PRO A 394 -27.56 20.86 -10.11
CA PRO A 394 -28.02 21.69 -11.22
C PRO A 394 -26.97 22.73 -11.68
N SER A 395 -26.00 23.07 -10.83
CA SER A 395 -24.89 23.95 -11.19
C SER A 395 -23.63 23.69 -10.37
N PRO A 396 -22.44 24.05 -10.87
CA PRO A 396 -21.18 23.95 -10.11
C PRO A 396 -21.19 24.74 -8.80
N ALA A 397 -21.87 25.88 -8.75
CA ALA A 397 -21.93 26.73 -7.55
C ALA A 397 -22.56 26.00 -6.36
N GLN A 398 -23.54 25.12 -6.60
CA GLN A 398 -24.17 24.34 -5.52
C GLN A 398 -23.23 23.28 -4.94
N MET A 399 -22.21 22.84 -5.69
CA MET A 399 -21.21 21.91 -5.18
C MET A 399 -20.37 22.53 -4.07
N LEU A 400 -20.23 23.87 -4.02
CA LEU A 400 -19.48 24.54 -2.96
C LEU A 400 -20.09 24.32 -1.56
N GLY A 401 -21.38 23.97 -1.48
CA GLY A 401 -22.05 23.59 -0.24
C GLY A 401 -21.67 22.19 0.28
N ILE A 402 -20.93 21.38 -0.49
CA ILE A 402 -20.41 20.07 -0.04
C ILE A 402 -19.48 20.23 1.18
N VAL A 403 -18.89 21.42 1.35
CA VAL A 403 -18.00 21.72 2.49
C VAL A 403 -18.65 21.51 3.86
N ASP A 404 -19.99 21.57 3.92
CA ASP A 404 -20.77 21.39 5.15
C ASP A 404 -21.24 19.94 5.36
N VAL A 405 -20.90 19.03 4.44
CA VAL A 405 -21.26 17.60 4.52
C VAL A 405 -20.40 16.89 5.55
N ILE A 406 -21.02 15.94 6.25
CA ILE A 406 -20.39 15.09 7.25
C ILE A 406 -19.28 14.25 6.59
N PRO A 407 -18.04 14.20 7.14
CA PRO A 407 -16.90 13.53 6.51
C PRO A 407 -17.14 12.09 6.04
N GLU A 408 -17.99 11.35 6.76
CA GLU A 408 -18.37 9.97 6.49
C GLU A 408 -19.12 9.78 5.16
N ASP A 409 -19.82 10.81 4.69
CA ASP A 409 -20.57 10.79 3.43
C ASP A 409 -19.74 11.27 2.23
N LEU A 410 -18.51 11.77 2.46
CA LEU A 410 -17.65 12.28 1.39
C LEU A 410 -17.01 11.12 0.62
N ASP A 411 -17.33 11.01 -0.66
CA ASP A 411 -16.58 10.16 -1.59
C ASP A 411 -15.49 10.96 -2.36
N GLU A 412 -14.62 10.24 -3.09
CA GLU A 412 -13.53 10.87 -3.87
C GLU A 412 -14.09 11.73 -5.02
N GLN A 413 -15.24 11.36 -5.57
CA GLN A 413 -15.87 12.08 -6.66
C GLN A 413 -16.41 13.43 -6.19
N MET A 414 -17.03 13.51 -5.01
CA MET A 414 -17.48 14.74 -4.38
C MET A 414 -16.33 15.70 -4.12
N ILE A 415 -15.21 15.20 -3.55
CA ILE A 415 -14.00 16.01 -3.30
C ILE A 415 -13.43 16.56 -4.62
N ARG A 416 -13.40 15.72 -5.66
CA ARG A 416 -12.93 16.13 -6.99
C ARG A 416 -13.84 17.14 -7.66
N GLY A 417 -15.15 16.93 -7.57
CA GLY A 417 -16.14 17.87 -8.08
C GLY A 417 -16.07 19.22 -7.37
N LEU A 418 -15.84 19.22 -6.06
CA LEU A 418 -15.60 20.44 -5.29
C LEU A 418 -14.30 21.14 -5.74
N ALA A 419 -13.23 20.40 -6.01
CA ALA A 419 -11.99 20.96 -6.55
C ALA A 419 -12.24 21.60 -7.93
N ALA A 420 -12.99 20.94 -8.81
CA ALA A 420 -13.37 21.48 -10.11
C ALA A 420 -14.20 22.77 -9.99
N ALA A 421 -15.17 22.82 -9.07
CA ALA A 421 -15.99 24.00 -8.80
C ALA A 421 -15.16 25.19 -8.30
N VAL A 422 -14.22 24.95 -7.36
CA VAL A 422 -13.28 25.98 -6.87
C VAL A 422 -12.40 26.52 -8.00
N LEU A 423 -11.92 25.65 -8.89
CA LEU A 423 -11.11 26.06 -10.04
C LEU A 423 -11.91 26.89 -11.05
N ALA A 424 -13.16 26.49 -11.32
CA ALA A 424 -14.05 27.23 -12.21
C ALA A 424 -14.37 28.63 -11.66
N LEU A 425 -14.65 28.73 -10.36
CA LEU A 425 -14.92 30.01 -9.68
C LEU A 425 -13.69 30.93 -9.69
N ALA A 426 -12.52 30.40 -9.33
CA ALA A 426 -11.29 31.17 -9.34
C ALA A 426 -10.93 31.66 -10.75
N ALA A 427 -11.25 30.87 -11.79
CA ALA A 427 -11.00 31.25 -13.17
C ALA A 427 -12.03 32.23 -13.75
N SER A 428 -13.23 32.34 -13.17
CA SER A 428 -14.19 33.40 -13.52
C SER A 428 -13.87 34.74 -12.86
N GLY A 429 -12.98 34.75 -11.86
CA GLY A 429 -12.63 35.94 -11.08
C GLY A 429 -13.68 36.29 -10.02
N GLU A 430 -14.65 35.42 -9.78
CA GLU A 430 -15.62 35.56 -8.69
C GLU A 430 -14.93 35.38 -7.33
N GLN A 431 -15.36 36.15 -6.34
CA GLN A 431 -14.82 36.09 -4.99
C GLN A 431 -15.71 35.23 -4.09
N LEU A 432 -15.09 34.41 -3.25
CA LEU A 432 -15.76 33.70 -2.17
C LEU A 432 -15.94 34.61 -0.96
N GLU A 433 -17.05 34.42 -0.23
CA GLU A 433 -17.21 35.01 1.09
C GLU A 433 -16.14 34.47 2.05
N GLY A 434 -15.69 35.30 2.99
CA GLY A 434 -14.56 34.96 3.88
C GLY A 434 -14.78 33.69 4.70
N GLU A 435 -16.01 33.42 5.14
CA GLU A 435 -16.35 32.20 5.89
C GLU A 435 -16.28 30.96 5.00
N GLN A 436 -16.87 31.01 3.80
CA GLN A 436 -16.85 29.92 2.84
C GLN A 436 -15.42 29.62 2.35
N LEU A 437 -14.62 30.66 2.11
CA LEU A 437 -13.21 30.53 1.75
C LEU A 437 -12.42 29.79 2.85
N ALA A 438 -12.58 30.19 4.11
CA ALA A 438 -11.94 29.53 5.23
C ALA A 438 -12.42 28.08 5.40
N ALA A 439 -13.71 27.81 5.18
CA ALA A 439 -14.26 26.46 5.20
C ALA A 439 -13.61 25.57 4.13
N LEU A 440 -13.52 26.06 2.88
CA LEU A 440 -12.89 25.34 1.77
C LEU A 440 -11.39 25.11 2.01
N GLN A 441 -10.68 26.10 2.57
CA GLN A 441 -9.27 25.93 2.94
C GLN A 441 -9.08 24.83 3.99
N ARG A 442 -9.93 24.76 5.03
CA ARG A 442 -9.89 23.68 6.02
C ARG A 442 -10.25 22.34 5.38
N PHE A 443 -11.26 22.31 4.52
CA PHE A 443 -11.71 21.10 3.84
C PHE A 443 -10.58 20.46 3.02
N PHE A 444 -9.90 21.21 2.14
CA PHE A 444 -8.81 20.63 1.35
C PHE A 444 -7.55 20.34 2.17
N ALA A 445 -7.36 20.96 3.34
CA ALA A 445 -6.30 20.55 4.25
C ALA A 445 -6.58 19.16 4.84
N SER A 446 -7.83 18.87 5.19
CA SER A 446 -8.24 17.58 5.79
C SER A 446 -8.47 16.47 4.76
N HIS A 447 -8.98 16.80 3.58
CA HIS A 447 -9.46 15.81 2.59
C HIS A 447 -8.72 15.85 1.26
N GLY A 448 -7.81 16.82 1.07
CA GLY A 448 -7.06 17.00 -0.17
C GLY A 448 -6.16 15.80 -0.52
N GLU A 449 -5.79 14.98 0.47
CA GLU A 449 -5.05 13.75 0.30
C GLU A 449 -5.81 12.65 -0.45
N ARG A 450 -7.04 12.88 -0.91
CA ARG A 450 -7.80 11.97 -1.79
C ARG A 450 -7.76 12.39 -3.26
N LEU A 451 -7.32 13.61 -3.56
CA LEU A 451 -7.17 14.12 -4.93
C LEU A 451 -5.86 13.65 -5.58
N ASP A 452 -5.75 13.70 -6.90
CA ASP A 452 -4.42 13.66 -7.51
C ASP A 452 -3.60 14.90 -7.12
N LEU A 453 -2.26 14.76 -7.14
CA LEU A 453 -1.35 15.81 -6.67
C LEU A 453 -1.54 17.13 -7.45
N ARG A 454 -1.89 17.06 -8.74
CA ARG A 454 -2.14 18.25 -9.57
C ARG A 454 -3.45 18.91 -9.18
N ALA A 455 -4.56 18.18 -9.08
CA ALA A 455 -5.84 18.74 -8.64
C ALA A 455 -5.74 19.34 -7.23
N LEU A 456 -5.01 18.70 -6.32
CA LEU A 456 -4.74 19.25 -4.98
C LEU A 456 -3.97 20.57 -5.06
N TRP A 457 -2.87 20.62 -5.79
CA TRP A 457 -2.08 21.84 -5.91
C TRP A 457 -2.86 22.96 -6.60
N LEU A 458 -3.58 22.66 -7.69
CA LEU A 458 -4.39 23.62 -8.42
C LEU A 458 -5.48 24.22 -7.53
N SER A 459 -6.24 23.39 -6.80
CA SER A 459 -7.32 23.87 -5.94
C SER A 459 -6.80 24.70 -4.76
N ARG A 460 -5.70 24.26 -4.12
CA ARG A 460 -5.04 25.02 -3.05
C ARG A 460 -4.44 26.33 -3.53
N SER A 461 -3.87 26.34 -4.73
CA SER A 461 -3.36 27.56 -5.37
C SER A 461 -4.46 28.56 -5.70
N ALA A 462 -5.61 28.07 -6.19
CA ALA A 462 -6.78 28.91 -6.44
C ALA A 462 -7.31 29.54 -5.14
N LEU A 463 -7.46 28.76 -4.07
CA LEU A 463 -7.91 29.25 -2.76
C LEU A 463 -6.92 30.24 -2.15
N ALA A 464 -5.62 29.98 -2.25
CA ALA A 464 -4.59 30.90 -1.74
C ALA A 464 -4.62 32.26 -2.44
N ARG A 465 -4.82 32.29 -3.77
CA ARG A 465 -4.98 33.53 -4.53
C ARG A 465 -6.25 34.30 -4.13
N MET A 466 -7.38 33.60 -3.99
CA MET A 466 -8.63 34.21 -3.52
C MET A 466 -8.51 34.77 -2.09
N ALA A 467 -7.63 34.20 -1.27
CA ALA A 467 -7.31 34.67 0.08
C ALA A 467 -6.27 35.80 0.14
N GLY A 468 -5.86 36.39 -1.00
CA GLY A 468 -4.85 37.44 -1.05
C GLY A 468 -3.41 36.90 -0.97
N ASP A 469 -3.13 35.83 -1.71
CA ASP A 469 -1.83 35.13 -1.78
C ASP A 469 -1.36 34.55 -0.44
N ASP A 470 -2.18 33.67 0.16
CA ASP A 470 -1.82 32.92 1.36
C ASP A 470 -0.64 31.96 1.11
N ARG A 471 0.57 32.46 1.30
CA ARG A 471 1.82 31.71 1.10
C ARG A 471 1.97 30.56 2.09
N LEU A 472 1.44 30.69 3.31
CA LEU A 472 1.58 29.65 4.33
C LEU A 472 0.79 28.42 3.93
N ALA A 473 -0.44 28.60 3.45
CA ALA A 473 -1.27 27.51 2.93
C ALA A 473 -0.58 26.77 1.77
N LEU A 474 0.12 27.49 0.89
CA LEU A 474 0.89 26.90 -0.22
C LEU A 474 2.11 26.11 0.26
N PHE A 475 2.86 26.62 1.24
CA PHE A 475 3.99 25.88 1.81
C PHE A 475 3.54 24.57 2.47
N GLN A 476 2.45 24.59 3.22
CA GLN A 476 1.88 23.38 3.82
C GLN A 476 1.47 22.36 2.75
N THR A 477 0.78 22.81 1.69
CA THR A 477 0.40 21.93 0.58
C THR A 477 1.62 21.37 -0.16
N ARG A 478 2.66 22.18 -0.38
CA ARG A 478 3.92 21.72 -0.98
C ARG A 478 4.55 20.61 -0.12
N ASP A 479 4.67 20.84 1.18
CA ASP A 479 5.33 19.90 2.09
C ASP A 479 4.54 18.57 2.18
N GLN A 480 3.21 18.64 2.14
CA GLN A 480 2.32 17.47 2.03
C GLN A 480 2.58 16.69 0.73
N ILE A 481 2.59 17.38 -0.43
CA ILE A 481 2.89 16.76 -1.72
C ILE A 481 4.28 16.09 -1.71
N MET A 482 5.28 16.75 -1.13
CA MET A 482 6.63 16.20 -0.99
C MET A 482 6.71 15.01 -0.04
N ALA A 483 5.87 14.96 1.01
CA ALA A 483 5.73 13.78 1.85
C ALA A 483 5.15 12.60 1.04
N THR A 484 4.05 12.82 0.31
CA THR A 484 3.45 11.80 -0.56
C THR A 484 4.40 11.30 -1.65
N LEU A 485 5.19 12.20 -2.24
CA LEU A 485 6.22 11.83 -3.23
C LEU A 485 7.29 10.91 -2.62
N ARG A 486 7.72 11.17 -1.38
CA ARG A 486 8.72 10.35 -0.68
C ARG A 486 8.19 8.98 -0.26
N GLU A 487 6.92 8.90 0.10
CA GLU A 487 6.25 7.63 0.44
C GLU A 487 5.95 6.77 -0.80
N GLY A 488 5.99 7.38 -1.98
CA GLY A 488 5.71 6.75 -3.26
C GLY A 488 4.36 7.17 -3.80
N VAL A 489 4.37 7.76 -4.99
CA VAL A 489 3.14 8.19 -5.66
C VAL A 489 2.49 6.99 -6.32
N GLY A 490 1.26 6.67 -5.93
CA GLY A 490 0.44 5.72 -6.67
C GLY A 490 0.25 6.22 -8.10
N LEU A 491 0.91 5.59 -9.08
CA LEU A 491 0.77 5.93 -10.50
C LEU A 491 -0.70 5.88 -10.92
N ALA A 492 -1.46 4.89 -10.43
CA ALA A 492 -2.89 4.76 -10.66
C ALA A 492 -3.71 5.96 -10.19
N ARG A 493 -3.21 6.71 -9.20
CA ARG A 493 -3.88 7.90 -8.67
C ARG A 493 -3.51 9.18 -9.40
N ASN A 494 -2.36 9.24 -10.06
CA ASN A 494 -1.84 10.49 -10.60
C ASN A 494 -1.66 10.49 -12.11
N ILE A 495 -1.80 9.32 -12.74
CA ILE A 495 -1.62 9.13 -14.18
C ILE A 495 -2.82 8.35 -14.72
N PRO A 496 -3.51 8.90 -15.75
CA PRO A 496 -4.58 8.20 -16.44
C PRO A 496 -4.18 6.79 -16.88
N ALA A 497 -5.10 5.85 -16.82
CA ALA A 497 -4.85 4.44 -17.14
C ALA A 497 -4.23 4.26 -18.53
N PHE A 498 -4.73 4.97 -19.54
CA PHE A 498 -4.27 4.82 -20.92
C PHE A 498 -2.81 5.30 -21.14
N VAL A 499 -2.35 6.31 -20.39
CA VAL A 499 -0.94 6.75 -20.44
C VAL A 499 -0.04 5.73 -19.77
N ARG A 500 -0.47 5.15 -18.64
CA ARG A 500 0.27 4.08 -17.96
C ARG A 500 0.47 2.86 -18.87
N THR A 501 -0.45 2.62 -19.80
CA THR A 501 -0.39 1.47 -20.71
C THR A 501 0.34 1.73 -22.03
N TYR A 502 0.54 2.99 -22.44
CA TYR A 502 1.12 3.31 -23.75
C TYR A 502 2.55 3.85 -23.68
N GLY A 503 2.95 4.49 -22.57
CA GLY A 503 4.16 5.33 -22.50
C GLY A 503 5.52 4.65 -22.43
N SER A 504 5.69 3.39 -22.83
CA SER A 504 7.05 2.87 -22.98
C SER A 504 7.09 1.63 -23.86
N ASP A 505 7.92 1.70 -24.90
CA ASP A 505 8.40 0.56 -25.68
C ASP A 505 9.29 -0.41 -24.86
N GLY A 506 9.29 -0.31 -23.52
CA GLY A 506 9.82 -1.29 -22.57
C GLY A 506 8.81 -1.63 -21.46
N ASP A 507 8.58 -0.71 -20.53
CA ASP A 507 7.89 -0.99 -19.24
C ASP A 507 6.36 -1.24 -19.28
N ALA A 508 5.57 -0.64 -20.17
CA ALA A 508 4.11 -0.75 -20.23
C ALA A 508 3.68 -2.03 -20.97
N GLY A 509 4.41 -2.39 -22.03
CA GLY A 509 4.44 -3.74 -22.56
C GLY A 509 4.82 -4.73 -21.46
N ASP A 510 5.81 -4.40 -20.65
CA ASP A 510 6.21 -5.25 -19.52
C ASP A 510 5.18 -5.31 -18.40
N LEU A 511 4.38 -4.29 -18.11
CA LEU A 511 3.25 -4.39 -17.16
C LEU A 511 2.16 -5.32 -17.71
N GLY A 512 1.90 -5.26 -19.02
CA GLY A 512 0.98 -6.18 -19.70
C GLY A 512 1.51 -7.61 -19.65
N ARG A 513 2.75 -7.82 -20.08
CA ARG A 513 3.46 -9.11 -20.02
C ARG A 513 3.59 -9.62 -18.59
N LEU A 514 3.81 -8.74 -17.61
CA LEU A 514 3.88 -9.10 -16.19
C LEU A 514 2.50 -9.50 -15.67
N ALA A 515 1.42 -8.83 -16.08
CA ALA A 515 0.08 -9.26 -15.75
C ALA A 515 -0.26 -10.62 -16.37
N ASP A 516 0.14 -10.83 -17.62
CA ASP A 516 -0.04 -12.10 -18.33
C ASP A 516 0.83 -13.21 -17.71
N ALA A 517 2.08 -12.89 -17.35
CA ALA A 517 3.00 -13.79 -16.66
C ALA A 517 2.49 -14.12 -15.25
N LEU A 518 1.95 -13.17 -14.51
CA LEU A 518 1.26 -13.43 -13.24
C LEU A 518 0.06 -14.35 -13.45
N GLY A 519 -0.73 -14.12 -14.50
CA GLY A 519 -1.82 -15.02 -14.90
C GLY A 519 -1.33 -16.45 -15.18
N SER A 520 -0.22 -16.58 -15.91
CA SER A 520 0.42 -17.87 -16.19
C SER A 520 0.91 -18.54 -14.92
N VAL A 521 1.66 -17.84 -14.06
CA VAL A 521 2.17 -18.38 -12.79
C VAL A 521 1.03 -18.81 -11.87
N ARG A 522 -0.08 -18.05 -11.85
CA ARG A 522 -1.31 -18.44 -11.15
C ARG A 522 -1.86 -19.76 -11.70
N ASP A 523 -2.02 -19.85 -13.01
CA ASP A 523 -2.61 -21.03 -13.65
C ASP A 523 -1.70 -22.26 -13.50
N ASP A 524 -0.40 -22.09 -13.67
CA ASP A 524 0.61 -23.12 -13.44
C ASP A 524 0.59 -23.62 -12.00
N TYR A 525 0.49 -22.70 -11.02
CA TYR A 525 0.33 -23.08 -9.61
C TYR A 525 -0.96 -23.88 -9.39
N LEU A 526 -2.10 -23.40 -9.89
CA LEU A 526 -3.41 -24.05 -9.70
C LEU A 526 -3.51 -25.39 -10.45
N LEU A 527 -2.77 -25.58 -11.54
CA LEU A 527 -2.64 -26.85 -12.26
C LEU A 527 -1.67 -27.80 -11.56
N ALA A 528 -0.53 -27.29 -11.09
CA ALA A 528 0.48 -28.06 -10.37
C ALA A 528 -0.06 -28.57 -9.02
N THR A 529 -0.83 -27.77 -8.28
CA THR A 529 -1.44 -28.19 -7.00
C THR A 529 -2.48 -29.29 -7.17
N ARG A 530 -3.06 -29.44 -8.37
CA ARG A 530 -4.00 -30.52 -8.71
C ARG A 530 -3.31 -31.81 -9.16
N THR A 531 -2.09 -31.71 -9.70
CA THR A 531 -1.37 -32.84 -10.30
C THR A 531 -0.29 -33.41 -9.38
N ARG A 532 0.29 -32.61 -8.49
CA ARG A 532 1.35 -33.02 -7.57
C ARG A 532 0.80 -33.88 -6.42
N ARG A 533 1.53 -34.96 -6.09
CA ARG A 533 1.31 -35.74 -4.87
C ARG A 533 1.76 -34.90 -3.67
N ARG A 534 0.79 -34.42 -2.90
CA ARG A 534 1.01 -33.51 -1.76
C ARG A 534 1.70 -34.19 -0.60
N SER A 535 2.41 -33.39 0.20
CA SER A 535 2.96 -33.87 1.47
C SER A 535 1.83 -34.22 2.44
N THR A 536 2.11 -35.05 3.44
CA THR A 536 1.13 -35.41 4.49
C THR A 536 0.61 -34.17 5.22
N ILE A 537 1.46 -33.17 5.43
CA ILE A 537 1.09 -31.88 6.06
C ILE A 537 0.10 -31.11 5.17
N GLU A 538 0.39 -30.98 3.88
CA GLU A 538 -0.50 -30.30 2.91
C GLU A 538 -1.84 -31.01 2.72
N SER A 539 -1.87 -32.36 2.81
CA SER A 539 -3.09 -33.15 2.64
C SER A 539 -4.13 -33.00 3.76
N THR A 540 -3.73 -32.39 4.89
CA THR A 540 -4.59 -32.23 6.07
C THR A 540 -5.57 -31.06 5.91
N PHE A 541 -5.31 -30.13 5.00
CA PHE A 541 -6.12 -28.92 4.81
C PHE A 541 -6.88 -28.95 3.47
N PRO A 542 -8.13 -28.43 3.40
CA PRO A 542 -8.89 -28.39 2.16
C PRO A 542 -8.22 -27.51 1.09
N ASP A 543 -7.97 -28.09 -0.09
CA ASP A 543 -7.34 -27.43 -1.25
C ASP A 543 -7.96 -26.07 -1.59
N ALA A 544 -9.29 -25.98 -1.46
CA ALA A 544 -10.04 -24.77 -1.78
C ALA A 544 -9.59 -23.54 -0.97
N ARG A 545 -9.13 -23.71 0.28
CA ARG A 545 -8.69 -22.58 1.12
C ARG A 545 -7.36 -22.01 0.64
N THR A 546 -6.38 -22.87 0.38
CA THR A 546 -5.08 -22.45 -0.14
C THR A 546 -5.23 -21.78 -1.51
N ASP A 547 -6.01 -22.39 -2.40
CA ASP A 547 -6.29 -21.82 -3.71
C ASP A 547 -6.96 -20.43 -3.59
N ALA A 548 -7.84 -20.24 -2.62
CA ALA A 548 -8.46 -18.92 -2.41
C ALA A 548 -7.45 -17.85 -1.98
N TYR A 549 -6.53 -18.14 -1.06
CA TYR A 549 -5.49 -17.18 -0.66
C TYR A 549 -4.55 -16.84 -1.81
N VAL A 550 -4.18 -17.83 -2.62
CA VAL A 550 -3.37 -17.61 -3.83
C VAL A 550 -4.11 -16.64 -4.76
N ARG A 551 -5.40 -16.85 -4.99
CA ARG A 551 -6.21 -15.91 -5.78
C ARG A 551 -6.29 -14.51 -5.19
N LEU A 552 -6.35 -14.35 -3.87
CA LEU A 552 -6.28 -13.03 -3.21
C LEU A 552 -4.93 -12.32 -3.46
N LEU A 553 -3.81 -13.06 -3.42
CA LEU A 553 -2.49 -12.52 -3.75
C LEU A 553 -2.44 -12.02 -5.21
N PHE A 554 -2.93 -12.83 -6.15
CA PHE A 554 -2.99 -12.45 -7.56
C PHE A 554 -3.99 -11.32 -7.84
N ALA A 555 -5.14 -11.29 -7.16
CA ALA A 555 -6.09 -10.20 -7.25
C ALA A 555 -5.43 -8.86 -6.85
N TRP A 556 -4.64 -8.86 -5.77
CA TRP A 556 -3.90 -7.67 -5.35
C TRP A 556 -2.82 -7.26 -6.36
N GLY A 557 -2.03 -8.21 -6.87
CA GLY A 557 -1.03 -7.95 -7.91
C GLY A 557 -1.65 -7.37 -9.19
N LEU A 558 -2.73 -7.97 -9.67
CA LEU A 558 -3.48 -7.49 -10.84
C LEU A 558 -4.08 -6.10 -10.62
N ALA A 559 -4.57 -5.81 -9.40
CA ALA A 559 -5.06 -4.48 -9.06
C ALA A 559 -3.93 -3.43 -9.16
N ARG A 560 -2.73 -3.75 -8.65
CA ARG A 560 -1.56 -2.87 -8.74
C ARG A 560 -1.07 -2.66 -10.16
N LEU A 561 -1.20 -3.66 -11.03
CA LEU A 561 -0.87 -3.57 -12.46
C LEU A 561 -1.96 -2.88 -13.30
N GLY A 562 -3.02 -2.37 -12.68
CA GLY A 562 -4.11 -1.70 -13.40
C GLY A 562 -4.94 -2.64 -14.26
N ARG A 563 -5.17 -3.88 -13.80
CA ARG A 563 -6.10 -4.85 -14.39
C ARG A 563 -7.35 -5.01 -13.50
N PRO A 564 -8.21 -3.98 -13.43
CA PRO A 564 -9.26 -3.93 -12.41
C PRO A 564 -10.32 -5.01 -12.57
N GLN A 565 -10.66 -5.41 -13.80
CA GLN A 565 -11.62 -6.48 -14.03
C GLN A 565 -11.05 -7.83 -13.59
N ALA A 566 -9.84 -8.18 -14.04
CA ALA A 566 -9.18 -9.43 -13.67
C ALA A 566 -8.98 -9.55 -12.15
N ALA A 567 -8.61 -8.45 -11.48
CA ALA A 567 -8.50 -8.41 -10.02
C ALA A 567 -9.85 -8.70 -9.32
N ARG A 568 -10.96 -8.13 -9.81
CA ARG A 568 -12.31 -8.40 -9.28
C ARG A 568 -12.76 -9.83 -9.53
N ASP A 569 -12.45 -10.37 -10.72
CA ASP A 569 -12.76 -11.76 -11.06
C ASP A 569 -12.00 -12.74 -10.15
N GLU A 570 -10.74 -12.45 -9.83
CA GLU A 570 -9.95 -13.24 -8.87
C GLU A 570 -10.45 -13.12 -7.43
N LEU A 571 -10.81 -11.92 -6.99
CA LEU A 571 -11.42 -11.69 -5.68
C LEU A 571 -12.74 -12.47 -5.53
N GLU A 572 -13.59 -12.43 -6.55
CA GLU A 572 -14.86 -13.17 -6.56
C GLU A 572 -14.65 -14.69 -6.61
N ALA A 573 -13.65 -15.17 -7.34
CA ALA A 573 -13.28 -16.58 -7.35
C ALA A 573 -12.75 -17.04 -5.97
N ALA A 574 -11.94 -16.22 -5.30
CA ALA A 574 -11.48 -16.48 -3.93
C ALA A 574 -12.65 -16.53 -2.93
N ARG A 575 -13.58 -15.57 -3.03
CA ARG A 575 -14.81 -15.51 -2.22
C ARG A 575 -15.63 -16.79 -2.35
N LYS A 576 -15.81 -17.29 -3.58
CA LYS A 576 -16.52 -18.56 -3.85
C LYS A 576 -15.83 -19.78 -3.25
N LEU A 577 -14.49 -19.82 -3.30
CA LEU A 577 -13.70 -20.96 -2.78
C LEU A 577 -13.67 -21.02 -1.25
N LEU A 578 -13.57 -19.87 -0.57
CA LEU A 578 -13.70 -19.83 0.88
C LEU A 578 -15.14 -20.11 1.34
N GLY A 579 -16.11 -19.85 0.47
CA GLY A 579 -17.52 -20.06 0.69
C GLY A 579 -18.16 -18.98 1.57
N PRO A 580 -19.49 -19.04 1.78
CA PRO A 580 -20.21 -18.06 2.59
C PRO A 580 -19.70 -17.98 4.03
N ARG A 581 -19.13 -19.07 4.55
CA ARG A 581 -18.56 -19.14 5.91
C ARG A 581 -17.35 -18.24 6.15
N ALA A 582 -16.62 -17.80 5.12
CA ALA A 582 -15.56 -16.81 5.33
C ALA A 582 -15.99 -15.40 4.94
N ALA A 583 -17.03 -15.27 4.12
CA ALA A 583 -17.51 -13.98 3.64
C ALA A 583 -18.60 -13.37 4.53
N ASP A 584 -19.38 -14.20 5.23
CA ASP A 584 -20.52 -13.78 6.05
C ASP A 584 -20.31 -14.16 7.53
N PRO A 585 -20.18 -13.17 8.43
CA PRO A 585 -19.99 -13.41 9.86
C PRO A 585 -21.24 -13.98 10.56
N SER A 586 -22.42 -13.96 9.91
CA SER A 586 -23.66 -14.47 10.50
C SER A 586 -23.76 -16.00 10.50
N GLU A 587 -22.91 -16.69 9.74
CA GLU A 587 -22.84 -18.15 9.71
C GLU A 587 -22.11 -18.68 10.96
N PRO A 588 -22.77 -19.45 11.85
CA PRO A 588 -22.17 -19.93 13.10
C PRO A 588 -21.00 -20.91 12.90
N ALA A 589 -20.77 -21.37 11.67
CA ALA A 589 -19.64 -22.22 11.29
C ALA A 589 -18.50 -21.46 10.58
N ALA A 590 -18.55 -20.13 10.57
CA ALA A 590 -17.49 -19.28 10.04
C ALA A 590 -16.21 -19.40 10.88
N ASP A 591 -15.09 -19.71 10.23
CA ASP A 591 -13.79 -19.61 10.89
C ASP A 591 -13.41 -18.12 10.96
N PRO A 592 -13.36 -17.53 12.17
CA PRO A 592 -13.21 -16.08 12.32
C PRO A 592 -11.86 -15.60 11.81
N VAL A 593 -10.83 -16.45 11.80
CA VAL A 593 -9.49 -16.12 11.28
C VAL A 593 -9.55 -15.93 9.76
N HIS A 594 -10.22 -16.85 9.06
CA HIS A 594 -10.38 -16.75 7.60
C HIS A 594 -11.24 -15.55 7.20
N HIS A 595 -12.28 -15.23 7.98
CA HIS A 595 -13.11 -14.05 7.76
C HIS A 595 -12.30 -12.74 7.89
N ALA A 596 -11.56 -12.57 9.00
CA ALA A 596 -10.72 -11.40 9.21
C ALA A 596 -9.63 -11.26 8.14
N ALA A 597 -9.00 -12.38 7.75
CA ALA A 597 -7.99 -12.39 6.69
C ALA A 597 -8.57 -12.03 5.31
N PHE A 598 -9.75 -12.57 4.96
CA PHE A 598 -10.43 -12.24 3.71
C PHE A 598 -10.77 -10.75 3.63
N LEU A 599 -11.38 -10.18 4.69
CA LEU A 599 -11.71 -8.75 4.73
C LEU A 599 -10.46 -7.86 4.61
N ALA A 600 -9.35 -8.26 5.22
CA ALA A 600 -8.10 -7.51 5.12
C ALA A 600 -7.52 -7.55 3.69
N PHE A 601 -7.51 -8.71 3.03
CA PHE A 601 -7.12 -8.82 1.63
C PHE A 601 -8.06 -8.05 0.70
N GLU A 602 -9.37 -8.18 0.87
CA GLU A 602 -10.36 -7.43 0.10
C GLU A 602 -10.14 -5.93 0.23
N ALA A 603 -9.96 -5.41 1.45
CA ALA A 603 -9.65 -4.01 1.68
C ALA A 603 -8.36 -3.58 0.96
N ARG A 604 -7.30 -4.40 0.99
CA ARG A 604 -6.04 -4.11 0.28
C ARG A 604 -6.18 -4.14 -1.23
N ILE A 605 -6.98 -5.06 -1.78
CA ILE A 605 -7.27 -5.15 -3.21
C ILE A 605 -8.06 -3.92 -3.66
N LEU A 606 -9.10 -3.54 -2.91
CA LEU A 606 -9.89 -2.34 -3.18
C LEU A 606 -9.02 -1.07 -3.09
N GLN A 607 -8.20 -0.94 -2.05
CA GLN A 607 -7.20 0.14 -1.96
C GLN A 607 -6.27 0.18 -3.17
N ALA A 608 -5.77 -0.98 -3.64
CA ALA A 608 -4.91 -1.04 -4.82
C ALA A 608 -5.66 -0.64 -6.11
N LEU A 609 -6.92 -1.07 -6.27
CA LEU A 609 -7.80 -0.66 -7.37
C LEU A 609 -8.05 0.85 -7.35
N ASP A 610 -8.23 1.39 -6.15
CA ASP A 610 -8.40 2.82 -5.90
C ASP A 610 -7.05 3.57 -5.93
N GLY A 611 -5.94 2.91 -6.24
CA GLY A 611 -4.62 3.52 -6.34
C GLY A 611 -4.10 4.12 -5.03
N VAL A 612 -4.66 3.70 -3.89
CA VAL A 612 -4.24 4.06 -2.55
C VAL A 612 -2.86 3.42 -2.28
N ALA A 613 -2.02 4.12 -1.49
CA ALA A 613 -0.70 3.62 -1.11
C ALA A 613 -0.83 2.32 -0.29
N PRO A 614 0.08 1.34 -0.45
CA PRO A 614 0.01 0.07 0.30
C PRO A 614 -0.03 0.26 1.82
N GLY A 615 0.64 1.30 2.35
CA GLY A 615 0.69 1.61 3.79
C GLY A 615 -0.55 2.31 4.34
N ALA A 616 -1.55 2.65 3.52
CA ALA A 616 -2.72 3.38 3.99
C ALA A 616 -3.49 2.56 5.06
N PRO A 617 -4.04 3.23 6.09
CA PRO A 617 -4.82 2.56 7.11
C PRO A 617 -6.04 1.86 6.49
N MET A 618 -6.38 0.69 7.00
CA MET A 618 -7.61 -0.01 6.61
C MET A 618 -8.82 0.58 7.36
N SER A 619 -10.03 0.36 6.84
CA SER A 619 -11.26 0.88 7.46
C SER A 619 -11.49 0.30 8.86
N ALA A 620 -11.81 1.20 9.80
CA ALA A 620 -12.22 0.88 11.17
C ALA A 620 -13.75 0.73 11.31
N ALA A 621 -14.49 0.62 10.20
CA ALA A 621 -15.93 0.37 10.24
C ALA A 621 -16.26 -0.89 11.08
N PRO A 622 -17.45 -0.97 11.70
CA PRO A 622 -17.83 -2.10 12.56
C PRO A 622 -17.72 -3.48 11.90
N ASP A 623 -17.96 -3.55 10.59
CA ASP A 623 -17.82 -4.76 9.77
C ASP A 623 -16.53 -4.77 8.93
N GLY A 624 -15.61 -3.85 9.23
CA GLY A 624 -14.35 -3.68 8.55
C GLY A 624 -13.26 -4.66 9.01
N PRO A 625 -12.12 -4.68 8.30
CA PRO A 625 -11.01 -5.58 8.60
C PRO A 625 -10.41 -5.37 10.00
N ILE A 626 -10.39 -4.12 10.51
CA ILE A 626 -9.86 -3.82 11.85
C ILE A 626 -10.79 -4.40 12.92
N ALA A 627 -12.09 -4.14 12.83
CA ALA A 627 -13.06 -4.70 13.78
C ALA A 627 -13.12 -6.24 13.73
N ALA A 628 -12.97 -6.83 12.54
CA ALA A 628 -12.85 -8.29 12.40
C ALA A 628 -11.60 -8.86 13.09
N ARG A 629 -10.46 -8.15 13.02
CA ARG A 629 -9.23 -8.49 13.73
C ARG A 629 -9.38 -8.33 15.26
N GLU A 630 -10.02 -7.28 15.72
CA GLU A 630 -10.27 -7.02 17.16
C GLU A 630 -11.18 -8.09 17.77
N ARG A 631 -12.19 -8.57 17.02
CA ARG A 631 -13.04 -9.70 17.46
C ARG A 631 -12.24 -10.98 17.76
N LEU A 632 -11.07 -11.16 17.13
CA LEU A 632 -10.19 -12.30 17.43
C LEU A 632 -9.50 -12.20 18.80
N GLU A 633 -9.52 -11.06 19.49
CA GLU A 633 -8.88 -10.91 20.80
C GLU A 633 -9.53 -11.79 21.88
N GLN A 634 -10.76 -12.26 21.65
CA GLN A 634 -11.42 -13.23 22.51
C GLN A 634 -10.87 -14.66 22.34
N ASP A 635 -10.21 -14.94 21.22
CA ASP A 635 -9.54 -16.21 20.91
C ASP A 635 -8.04 -15.98 20.67
N ASN A 636 -7.24 -16.07 21.73
CA ASN A 636 -5.78 -15.87 21.67
C ASN A 636 -5.11 -16.70 20.56
N LEU A 637 -5.60 -17.91 20.27
CA LEU A 637 -5.04 -18.75 19.21
C LEU A 637 -5.45 -18.24 17.83
N GLY A 638 -6.71 -17.84 17.67
CA GLY A 638 -7.20 -17.19 16.45
C GLY A 638 -6.44 -15.91 16.14
N ARG A 639 -6.24 -15.05 17.14
CA ARG A 639 -5.45 -13.81 17.01
C ARG A 639 -4.00 -14.08 16.63
N TYR A 640 -3.35 -15.04 17.28
CA TYR A 640 -1.98 -15.44 16.93
C TYR A 640 -1.86 -15.93 15.48
N LYS A 641 -2.78 -16.78 15.02
CA LYS A 641 -2.80 -17.27 13.62
C LYS A 641 -2.94 -16.13 12.61
N TYR A 642 -3.84 -15.18 12.90
CA TYR A 642 -4.02 -14.00 12.05
C TYR A 642 -2.78 -13.09 12.07
N ASP A 643 -2.28 -12.72 13.25
CA ASP A 643 -1.11 -11.84 13.38
C ASP A 643 0.15 -12.49 12.76
N SER A 644 0.29 -13.82 12.87
CA SER A 644 1.34 -14.57 12.19
C SER A 644 1.20 -14.46 10.67
N LEU A 645 -0.02 -14.62 10.10
CA LEU A 645 -0.24 -14.38 8.67
C LEU A 645 0.11 -12.94 8.25
N VAL A 646 -0.21 -11.95 9.08
CA VAL A 646 0.11 -10.54 8.83
C VAL A 646 1.62 -10.30 8.82
N GLU A 647 2.35 -10.89 9.75
CA GLU A 647 3.81 -10.79 9.87
C GLU A 647 4.54 -11.30 8.62
N ILE A 648 4.07 -12.40 8.01
CA ILE A 648 4.66 -12.95 6.77
C ILE A 648 4.16 -12.26 5.50
N SER A 649 3.02 -11.56 5.56
CA SER A 649 2.38 -10.98 4.37
C SER A 649 2.67 -9.50 4.22
N ARG A 650 3.55 -9.16 3.26
CA ARG A 650 3.83 -7.78 2.84
C ARG A 650 2.60 -7.01 2.33
N ILE A 651 1.53 -7.72 1.97
CA ILE A 651 0.28 -7.11 1.51
C ILE A 651 -0.55 -6.64 2.71
N LEU A 652 -0.62 -7.45 3.77
CA LEU A 652 -1.44 -7.13 4.94
C LEU A 652 -0.74 -6.10 5.84
N ASP A 653 0.55 -6.26 6.09
CA ASP A 653 1.39 -5.29 6.83
C ASP A 653 2.65 -4.90 6.03
N PRO A 654 2.57 -3.84 5.21
CA PRO A 654 3.72 -3.33 4.48
C PRO A 654 4.87 -2.84 5.37
N HIS A 655 4.58 -2.45 6.61
CA HIS A 655 5.55 -1.83 7.52
C HIS A 655 6.22 -2.84 8.46
N HIS A 656 5.80 -4.11 8.45
CA HIS A 656 6.35 -5.20 9.25
C HIS A 656 6.43 -4.84 10.76
N GLY A 657 5.36 -4.23 11.27
CA GLY A 657 5.27 -3.79 12.67
C GLY A 657 4.69 -4.85 13.62
N VAL A 658 4.12 -5.94 13.08
CA VAL A 658 3.51 -6.99 13.90
C VAL A 658 4.54 -8.05 14.30
N ASN A 659 4.67 -8.29 15.61
CA ASN A 659 5.41 -9.41 16.18
C ASN A 659 4.41 -10.36 16.85
N ALA A 660 4.02 -11.43 16.14
CA ALA A 660 2.94 -12.30 16.57
C ALA A 660 3.36 -13.17 17.76
N VAL A 661 4.62 -13.60 17.80
CA VAL A 661 5.15 -14.49 18.85
C VAL A 661 5.22 -13.77 20.18
N ASP A 662 5.82 -12.58 20.24
CA ASP A 662 5.98 -11.85 21.50
C ASP A 662 4.61 -11.50 22.11
N ARG A 663 3.65 -11.02 21.29
CA ARG A 663 2.27 -10.75 21.75
C ARG A 663 1.56 -12.01 22.26
N TRP A 664 1.81 -13.17 21.65
CA TRP A 664 1.22 -14.42 22.11
C TRP A 664 1.84 -14.91 23.43
N VAL A 665 3.15 -14.71 23.60
CA VAL A 665 3.85 -15.00 24.86
C VAL A 665 3.36 -14.07 25.98
N GLU A 666 3.17 -12.78 25.69
CA GLU A 666 2.66 -11.78 26.64
C GLU A 666 1.17 -11.99 27.01
N SER A 667 0.34 -12.41 26.05
CA SER A 667 -1.10 -12.62 26.28
C SER A 667 -1.43 -13.92 27.01
N ARG A 668 -0.45 -14.80 27.22
CA ARG A 668 -0.63 -15.95 28.11
C ARG A 668 -0.77 -15.43 29.54
N PRO A 669 -1.93 -15.65 30.21
CA PRO A 669 -2.03 -15.31 31.62
C PRO A 669 -0.89 -16.03 32.36
N ALA A 670 -0.22 -15.33 33.28
CA ALA A 670 0.87 -15.86 34.10
C ALA A 670 0.46 -17.02 35.04
N SER A 671 -0.68 -17.67 34.75
CA SER A 671 -1.26 -18.78 35.46
C SER A 671 -0.42 -20.03 35.27
N SER A 672 0.35 -20.27 36.34
CA SER A 672 0.73 -21.53 36.95
C SER A 672 2.25 -21.64 36.98
N PRO A 673 2.91 -21.39 38.13
CA PRO A 673 4.32 -21.73 38.27
C PRO A 673 4.47 -23.18 37.85
N SER A 674 5.29 -23.41 36.82
CA SER A 674 5.56 -24.73 36.30
C SER A 674 5.87 -25.66 37.49
N PRO A 675 5.18 -26.81 37.65
CA PRO A 675 5.45 -27.74 38.74
C PRO A 675 6.91 -28.26 38.74
N ALA A 676 7.65 -28.03 37.65
CA ALA A 676 9.09 -28.28 37.56
C ALA A 676 9.95 -27.43 38.52
N SER A 677 9.41 -26.35 39.10
CA SER A 677 10.18 -25.45 39.99
C SER A 677 10.21 -25.91 41.47
N ARG A 678 9.65 -27.08 41.81
CA ARG A 678 9.65 -27.65 43.18
C ARG A 678 10.62 -28.81 43.43
N CYS A 679 11.46 -29.19 42.47
CA CYS A 679 12.35 -30.36 42.61
C CYS A 679 13.85 -30.02 42.76
N SER A 680 14.23 -28.78 43.06
CA SER A 680 15.63 -28.39 43.26
C SER A 680 15.88 -27.84 44.67
N THR A 681 15.69 -28.70 45.67
CA THR A 681 16.40 -28.58 46.95
C THR A 681 16.88 -29.98 47.35
N ILE A 682 18.04 -30.38 46.82
CA ILE A 682 18.82 -31.49 47.37
C ILE A 682 19.61 -30.90 48.56
N PRO A 683 19.35 -31.29 49.81
CA PRO A 683 20.16 -30.84 50.92
C PRO A 683 21.49 -31.59 50.90
N SER A 684 22.59 -30.84 50.88
CA SER A 684 23.95 -31.35 51.07
C SER A 684 24.07 -31.97 52.47
N ALA A 685 24.49 -33.23 52.51
CA ALA A 685 24.79 -33.95 53.74
C ALA A 685 25.96 -33.30 54.51
N SER A 686 25.81 -33.19 55.83
CA SER A 686 26.91 -33.12 56.79
C SER A 686 26.64 -34.13 57.91
N PRO A 687 27.66 -34.86 58.39
CA PRO A 687 27.48 -35.94 59.35
C PRO A 687 27.57 -35.43 60.79
N GLY A 688 26.76 -36.04 61.66
CA GLY A 688 27.02 -36.06 63.10
C GLY A 688 26.00 -35.30 63.94
N SER A 689 25.06 -36.02 64.53
CA SER A 689 24.88 -36.11 65.99
C SER A 689 23.51 -36.71 66.32
N SER A 690 23.54 -37.82 67.05
CA SER A 690 22.46 -38.39 67.85
C SER A 690 21.71 -37.32 68.67
N THR A 691 20.39 -37.46 68.85
CA THR A 691 19.64 -37.37 70.13
C THR A 691 18.11 -37.38 69.90
N THR A 692 17.48 -38.44 70.42
CA THR A 692 16.18 -38.53 71.13
C THR A 692 14.84 -38.09 70.50
N CYS A 693 13.99 -39.11 70.38
CA CYS A 693 12.53 -39.20 70.46
C CYS A 693 11.76 -38.07 71.22
N SER A 694 10.68 -37.54 70.63
CA SER A 694 9.43 -37.23 71.36
C SER A 694 8.22 -37.07 70.43
N ARG A 695 7.12 -37.75 70.82
CA ARG A 695 5.76 -37.70 70.26
C ARG A 695 5.12 -36.31 70.36
N SER A 696 4.22 -36.00 69.42
CA SER A 696 2.93 -35.36 69.72
C SER A 696 1.99 -35.34 68.51
N CYS A 697 0.89 -36.09 68.59
CA CYS A 697 -0.36 -35.77 67.88
C CYS A 697 -1.03 -34.57 68.57
N PRO A 698 -1.94 -33.86 67.88
CA PRO A 698 -3.31 -33.86 68.41
C PRO A 698 -4.41 -33.97 67.34
N ALA A 699 -5.51 -34.56 67.80
CA ALA A 699 -6.82 -34.65 67.16
C ALA A 699 -7.62 -33.34 67.33
N GLY A 700 -8.63 -33.12 66.48
CA GLY A 700 -9.65 -32.08 66.69
C GLY A 700 -10.61 -31.82 65.51
N THR A 701 -11.64 -32.65 65.37
CA THR A 701 -12.92 -32.40 64.67
C THR A 701 -13.75 -31.31 65.41
N PRO A 702 -14.89 -30.72 64.91
CA PRO A 702 -15.97 -31.40 64.17
C PRO A 702 -16.83 -30.62 63.12
N ARG A 703 -17.56 -31.44 62.36
CA ARG A 703 -18.81 -31.29 61.58
C ARG A 703 -19.69 -30.03 61.74
N ALA A 704 -20.25 -29.58 60.61
CA ALA A 704 -21.65 -29.16 60.48
C ALA A 704 -22.26 -29.61 59.14
N ARG A 705 -23.57 -29.92 59.15
CA ARG A 705 -24.36 -30.73 58.20
C ARG A 705 -25.08 -29.89 57.11
N PRO A 706 -25.69 -30.54 56.09
CA PRO A 706 -26.15 -29.95 54.84
C PRO A 706 -27.64 -29.57 54.82
N ARG A 707 -28.06 -28.79 53.80
CA ARG A 707 -29.46 -28.65 53.39
C ARG A 707 -29.68 -29.15 51.95
N ARG A 708 -30.73 -29.98 51.83
CA ARG A 708 -31.48 -30.42 50.64
C ARG A 708 -32.07 -29.20 49.89
N CYS A 709 -32.59 -29.21 48.66
CA CYS A 709 -33.37 -30.22 47.95
C CYS A 709 -33.59 -29.81 46.46
N THR A 710 -33.87 -30.80 45.60
CA THR A 710 -34.80 -30.81 44.44
C THR A 710 -34.60 -29.88 43.23
N THR A 711 -34.32 -30.45 42.05
CA THR A 711 -35.36 -30.91 41.09
C THR A 711 -34.75 -31.68 39.92
N CYS A 712 -35.34 -32.85 39.63
CA CYS A 712 -35.09 -33.66 38.44
C CYS A 712 -35.86 -33.09 37.24
N SER A 713 -35.29 -33.17 36.05
CA SER A 713 -36.04 -33.26 34.79
C SER A 713 -35.17 -33.99 33.77
N SER A 714 -35.52 -35.27 33.60
CA SER A 714 -35.05 -36.18 32.58
C SER A 714 -35.59 -35.80 31.20
N THR A 715 -34.74 -35.83 30.17
CA THR A 715 -35.19 -36.18 28.82
C THR A 715 -34.07 -36.90 28.09
N SER A 716 -34.39 -38.12 27.69
CA SER A 716 -33.52 -39.16 27.16
C SER A 716 -33.88 -39.43 25.71
N THR A 717 -32.94 -39.26 24.77
CA THR A 717 -32.94 -39.93 23.46
C THR A 717 -31.58 -39.73 22.73
N PRO A 718 -31.21 -40.55 21.72
CA PRO A 718 -30.31 -41.68 21.93
C PRO A 718 -29.02 -41.63 21.07
N CYS A 719 -28.07 -42.49 21.41
CA CYS A 719 -26.88 -42.80 20.61
C CYS A 719 -27.23 -43.29 19.20
N PRO A 720 -26.51 -42.88 18.15
CA PRO A 720 -26.55 -43.54 16.86
C PRO A 720 -25.51 -44.68 16.79
N SER A 721 -26.00 -45.81 16.30
CA SER A 721 -25.32 -47.08 16.00
C SER A 721 -24.27 -46.97 14.87
N PRO A 722 -23.48 -48.04 14.61
CA PRO A 722 -22.19 -47.95 13.94
C PRO A 722 -22.25 -48.01 12.41
N TRP A 723 -21.15 -47.54 11.81
CA TRP A 723 -20.86 -47.43 10.38
C TRP A 723 -21.05 -48.72 9.58
N PRO A 724 -21.47 -48.65 8.30
CA PRO A 724 -21.51 -49.81 7.42
C PRO A 724 -20.14 -50.05 6.74
N ARG A 725 -19.82 -51.35 6.64
CA ARG A 725 -18.69 -51.92 5.90
C ARG A 725 -18.69 -51.47 4.43
N ARG A 726 -17.55 -50.96 3.94
CA ARG A 726 -17.31 -50.74 2.51
C ARG A 726 -16.90 -52.05 1.84
N ALA A 727 -17.67 -52.42 0.82
CA ALA A 727 -17.41 -53.50 -0.10
C ALA A 727 -16.20 -53.19 -1.00
N SER A 728 -15.34 -54.20 -1.12
CA SER A 728 -14.30 -54.36 -2.12
C SER A 728 -14.85 -54.33 -3.55
N ARG A 729 -14.21 -53.57 -4.44
CA ARG A 729 -14.36 -53.71 -5.90
C ARG A 729 -13.07 -54.24 -6.53
N PRO A 730 -13.17 -55.04 -7.61
CA PRO A 730 -12.09 -55.85 -8.13
C PRO A 730 -11.18 -55.07 -9.10
N ARG A 731 -9.94 -55.54 -9.19
CA ARG A 731 -8.98 -55.22 -10.26
C ARG A 731 -9.44 -55.87 -11.56
N SER A 732 -9.38 -55.13 -12.66
CA SER A 732 -9.28 -55.68 -14.01
C SER A 732 -8.08 -55.04 -14.71
N ARG A 733 -7.41 -55.88 -15.52
CA ARG A 733 -6.20 -55.64 -16.30
C ARG A 733 -6.29 -54.45 -17.24
#